data_AF-A0A9K3PVM9-F1
#
_entry.id   AF-A0A9K3PVM9-F1
#
_cell.length_a   1.000
_cell.length_b   1.000
_cell.length_c   1.000
_cell.angle_alpha   90.00
_cell.angle_beta   90.00
_cell.angle_gamma   90.00
#
_symmetry.space_group_name_H-M   'P 1'
#
loop_
_entity.id
_entity.type
_entity.pdbx_description
1 polymer ?
#
loop_
_entity_poly.entity_id
_entity_poly.type
_entity_poly.pdbx_seq_one_letter_code
_entity_poly.pdbx_strand_id
1 'polypeptide(L)'
;MTTSNSSSWPSRIKSIAVYLVIPYIIGYLFSHGYLSEYFEQYLPTVGGGNGGNKRSLLSSSGDAPTPHQQAAPPSLAPQKCDLHFRNLLKVAEETFATFQNVSFVVHRNGDATSCGRSDMGERFVLELKKNYEALGNGVCLPQLNKYQVESILTKTFQDVLSNNDCHSVEKYGNKSKGFLGFCDGGKEHTPILLDHNDLVPVTSAKGEKSLPCRFHSREGLRVTKLDELTEMAKRPCGADDISANCHVSKNGLKEIHLYAVPAGRVFMFAPSHVGEIFYLPHVSGAMDKPIYLEVLNLEPRVFDVFNFFSREESKELVDRAIAETKESHRIKRSTTGAQSKSVNSRRTSESGFDTHGKTAVKVKKRCFKALGFDEYWESHGDGLQILRYNVSKAYNSHLDWIEDKTGQLEHDYESGGTGGNRFATILMYMSDLGPEDGGETVFPKAWPPTVPEADRIDQKQAIEQLRASPYGNVLEKGSWEEQLVASCRTRLSIRPHSSRAVLFYSQYPNGEVDPASIHGACPVLNKQKYAANLWVWNTPRTGYSGSPIKEKFRNKQSSEEAASPSVSFLKINAQFVNSGKDESMSNAVLYYEDQFWGNLGSNDPPMAVNTYEGHIWNIKVGDEVKKTIVVNEKDGESQVFSI
;
A
#
# COMPACT_ATOMS: atom_id res chain seq x y z
N MET A 1 -41.67 -46.40 11.78
CA MET A 1 -41.67 -46.87 13.18
C MET A 1 -40.76 -45.92 13.96
N THR A 2 -41.21 -44.73 14.39
CA THR A 2 -41.92 -44.44 15.67
C THR A 2 -41.10 -44.88 16.89
N THR A 3 -40.82 -44.11 17.93
CA THR A 3 -41.30 -42.80 18.44
C THR A 3 -40.57 -42.57 19.77
N SER A 4 -40.24 -41.33 20.13
CA SER A 4 -40.53 -40.83 21.48
C SER A 4 -40.53 -39.31 21.52
N ASN A 5 -41.74 -38.78 21.76
CA ASN A 5 -42.10 -37.40 21.96
C ASN A 5 -41.48 -36.78 23.21
N SER A 6 -41.27 -35.46 23.19
CA SER A 6 -41.66 -34.60 24.31
C SER A 6 -42.17 -33.24 23.80
N SER A 7 -43.45 -32.99 24.10
CA SER A 7 -44.20 -31.72 24.10
C SER A 7 -43.99 -31.03 25.47
N SER A 8 -44.14 -29.73 25.78
CA SER A 8 -44.61 -28.51 25.11
C SER A 8 -44.62 -27.34 26.15
N TRP A 9 -44.15 -26.13 25.76
CA TRP A 9 -44.68 -24.76 26.11
C TRP A 9 -44.23 -24.03 27.44
N PRO A 10 -44.32 -22.67 27.60
CA PRO A 10 -43.23 -21.72 27.28
C PRO A 10 -43.02 -20.51 28.27
N SER A 11 -42.02 -19.66 27.94
CA SER A 11 -41.99 -18.18 28.07
C SER A 11 -41.36 -17.44 29.29
N ARG A 12 -40.48 -16.48 28.92
CA ARG A 12 -40.10 -15.17 29.52
C ARG A 12 -39.06 -15.08 30.66
N ILE A 13 -38.29 -13.99 30.54
CA ILE A 13 -37.36 -13.33 31.48
C ILE A 13 -35.95 -13.91 31.53
N LYS A 14 -34.99 -13.26 30.85
CA LYS A 14 -33.70 -12.80 31.42
C LYS A 14 -33.09 -11.68 30.55
N SER A 15 -33.53 -10.45 30.78
CA SER A 15 -32.66 -9.28 30.68
C SER A 15 -32.04 -9.05 32.06
N ILE A 16 -30.82 -8.50 32.10
CA ILE A 16 -30.05 -8.06 33.27
C ILE A 16 -29.15 -9.14 33.89
N ALA A 17 -27.90 -9.23 33.43
CA ALA A 17 -26.73 -9.65 34.22
C ALA A 17 -25.40 -9.38 33.46
N VAL A 18 -25.07 -8.12 33.16
CA VAL A 18 -23.69 -7.71 32.81
C VAL A 18 -23.40 -6.37 33.49
N TYR A 19 -23.45 -6.35 34.81
CA TYR A 19 -22.82 -5.35 35.66
C TYR A 19 -22.67 -6.01 37.02
N LEU A 20 -21.52 -6.64 37.28
CA LEU A 20 -20.96 -7.00 38.60
C LEU A 20 -19.73 -7.91 38.41
N VAL A 21 -18.70 -7.46 37.70
CA VAL A 21 -17.35 -8.08 37.76
C VAL A 21 -16.27 -6.99 37.70
N ILE A 22 -16.39 -6.00 38.59
CA ILE A 22 -15.39 -4.93 38.76
C ILE A 22 -14.81 -4.84 40.20
N PRO A 23 -15.43 -5.39 41.28
CA PRO A 23 -14.76 -5.33 42.60
C PRO A 23 -13.67 -6.38 42.85
N TYR A 24 -13.54 -7.44 42.04
CA TYR A 24 -12.63 -8.56 42.35
C TYR A 24 -11.20 -8.39 41.83
N ILE A 25 -10.95 -7.47 40.89
CA ILE A 25 -9.62 -7.27 40.29
C ILE A 25 -8.77 -6.28 41.11
N ILE A 26 -9.40 -5.39 41.89
CA ILE A 26 -8.71 -4.36 42.68
C ILE A 26 -8.10 -4.95 43.97
N GLY A 27 -8.72 -5.99 44.57
CA GLY A 27 -8.15 -6.69 45.74
C GLY A 27 -6.94 -7.57 45.41
N TYR A 28 -6.84 -8.07 44.18
CA TYR A 28 -5.73 -8.91 43.73
C TYR A 28 -4.45 -8.09 43.50
N LEU A 29 -4.59 -6.85 43.02
CA LEU A 29 -3.46 -5.94 42.75
C LEU A 29 -2.86 -5.31 44.02
N PHE A 30 -3.62 -5.27 45.13
CA PHE A 30 -3.13 -4.78 46.43
C PHE A 30 -2.29 -5.81 47.22
N SER A 31 -2.47 -7.11 46.95
CA SER A 31 -1.77 -8.20 47.68
C SER A 31 -0.41 -8.59 47.09
N HIS A 32 -0.06 -8.06 45.91
CA HIS A 32 1.14 -8.50 45.17
C HIS A 32 2.16 -7.38 44.87
N GLY A 33 2.12 -6.26 45.61
CA GLY A 33 3.30 -5.39 45.79
C GLY A 33 3.83 -4.65 44.56
N TYR A 34 3.03 -4.44 43.52
CA TYR A 34 3.42 -3.62 42.37
C TYR A 34 3.08 -2.15 42.62
N LEU A 35 3.98 -1.40 43.28
CA LEU A 35 4.25 0.05 43.11
C LEU A 35 5.27 0.55 44.16
N SER A 36 6.53 0.64 43.77
CA SER A 36 7.62 1.49 44.33
C SER A 36 8.69 1.49 43.24
N GLU A 37 9.24 2.56 42.67
CA GLU A 37 9.61 3.89 43.13
C GLU A 37 9.75 4.80 41.90
N TYR A 38 9.35 6.07 42.02
CA TYR A 38 9.80 7.18 41.18
C TYR A 38 10.27 8.25 42.16
N PHE A 39 11.56 8.57 42.18
CA PHE A 39 12.19 9.86 42.53
C PHE A 39 13.68 9.63 42.82
N GLU A 40 14.57 10.05 41.92
CA GLU A 40 15.59 11.07 42.25
C GLU A 40 16.45 11.47 41.04
N GLN A 41 16.45 12.78 40.82
CA GLN A 41 17.34 13.61 40.01
C GLN A 41 18.81 13.40 40.38
N TYR A 42 19.72 13.32 39.39
CA TYR A 42 21.12 13.71 39.60
C TYR A 42 21.71 14.46 38.38
N LEU A 43 22.12 15.69 38.66
CA LEU A 43 23.04 16.54 37.90
C LEU A 43 24.52 16.17 38.21
N PRO A 44 25.52 16.70 37.48
CA PRO A 44 26.87 16.14 37.36
C PRO A 44 27.93 16.82 38.25
N THR A 45 29.05 16.12 38.47
CA THR A 45 30.34 16.64 39.01
C THR A 45 31.47 15.88 38.32
N VAL A 46 32.34 16.46 37.47
CA VAL A 46 33.49 17.37 37.67
C VAL A 46 34.66 16.78 38.47
N GLY A 47 35.86 16.83 37.86
CA GLY A 47 37.19 16.72 38.48
C GLY A 47 38.00 15.57 37.88
N GLY A 48 38.91 15.79 36.91
CA GLY A 48 40.25 16.38 37.11
C GLY A 48 41.27 15.21 37.20
N GLY A 49 42.43 15.16 36.56
CA GLY A 49 43.26 16.08 35.81
C GLY A 49 44.68 15.47 35.78
N ASN A 50 45.51 15.94 34.84
CA ASN A 50 46.96 15.70 34.69
C ASN A 50 47.42 14.30 34.25
N GLY A 51 48.39 14.15 33.36
CA GLY A 51 49.26 15.12 32.70
C GLY A 51 50.18 14.33 31.76
N GLY A 52 50.39 14.80 30.53
CA GLY A 52 51.69 15.37 30.14
C GLY A 52 52.44 14.41 29.20
N ASN A 53 52.52 14.71 27.90
CA ASN A 53 53.47 15.62 27.23
C ASN A 53 54.63 14.83 26.57
N LYS A 54 54.65 14.72 25.23
CA LYS A 54 55.59 15.42 24.33
C LYS A 54 55.78 14.73 22.97
N ARG A 55 55.82 15.58 21.94
CA ARG A 55 56.21 15.38 20.55
C ARG A 55 57.71 15.04 20.39
N SER A 56 58.04 14.37 19.27
CA SER A 56 58.87 14.85 18.14
C SER A 56 59.81 13.76 17.60
N LEU A 57 59.66 13.37 16.33
CA LEU A 57 60.50 13.73 15.16
C LEU A 57 61.81 12.91 14.97
N LEU A 58 61.83 12.23 13.81
CA LEU A 58 62.89 12.09 12.80
C LEU A 58 64.14 11.20 13.00
N SER A 59 64.25 10.29 12.01
CA SER A 59 65.41 9.91 11.17
C SER A 59 66.48 8.93 11.66
N SER A 60 66.66 7.83 10.92
CA SER A 60 67.89 7.40 10.21
C SER A 60 67.65 6.01 9.56
N SER A 61 67.74 5.90 8.22
CA SER A 61 68.85 5.34 7.41
C SER A 61 68.95 3.81 7.39
N GLY A 62 69.02 3.22 6.18
CA GLY A 62 69.78 1.99 5.95
C GLY A 62 69.05 0.85 5.22
N ASP A 63 69.48 0.66 3.97
CA ASP A 63 69.66 -0.63 3.28
C ASP A 63 68.47 -1.35 2.63
N ALA A 64 68.58 -1.46 1.30
CA ALA A 64 67.82 -2.36 0.45
C ALA A 64 68.50 -3.74 0.37
N PRO A 65 67.72 -4.84 0.42
CA PRO A 65 68.11 -6.10 -0.18
C PRO A 65 67.21 -6.50 -1.36
N THR A 66 67.83 -7.24 -2.26
CA THR A 66 67.38 -7.85 -3.51
C THR A 66 66.12 -8.75 -3.42
N PRO A 67 65.43 -9.01 -4.55
CA PRO A 67 64.12 -9.64 -4.55
C PRO A 67 64.23 -11.16 -4.34
N HIS A 68 63.82 -11.63 -3.17
CA HIS A 68 63.44 -13.02 -2.98
C HIS A 68 62.04 -13.25 -3.55
N GLN A 69 61.91 -14.24 -4.44
CA GLN A 69 60.64 -14.80 -4.89
C GLN A 69 59.79 -15.18 -3.66
N GLN A 70 58.81 -14.34 -3.33
CA GLN A 70 57.72 -14.73 -2.43
C GLN A 70 56.78 -15.63 -3.23
N ALA A 71 56.68 -16.89 -2.77
CA ALA A 71 55.54 -17.72 -3.09
C ALA A 71 54.26 -16.93 -2.81
N ALA A 72 53.29 -17.01 -3.71
CA ALA A 72 51.99 -16.36 -3.55
C ALA A 72 51.39 -16.75 -2.18
N PRO A 73 50.82 -15.80 -1.41
CA PRO A 73 50.16 -16.13 -0.17
C PRO A 73 48.98 -17.08 -0.45
N PRO A 74 48.65 -18.00 0.48
CA PRO A 74 47.41 -18.77 0.39
C PRO A 74 46.24 -17.78 0.33
N SER A 75 45.22 -18.09 -0.48
CA SER A 75 44.05 -17.24 -0.68
C SER A 75 43.33 -16.92 0.65
N LEU A 76 43.51 -15.69 1.12
CA LEU A 76 42.84 -15.10 2.30
C LEU A 76 41.35 -14.74 2.07
N ALA A 77 40.69 -15.34 1.06
CA ALA A 77 39.34 -14.97 0.65
C ALA A 77 38.20 -15.58 1.51
N PRO A 78 38.24 -16.86 1.95
CA PRO A 78 37.09 -17.50 2.62
C PRO A 78 36.73 -16.89 3.98
N GLN A 79 37.74 -16.48 4.77
CA GLN A 79 37.52 -15.89 6.10
C GLN A 79 36.89 -14.48 6.03
N LYS A 80 37.08 -13.73 4.95
CA LYS A 80 36.47 -12.40 4.77
C LYS A 80 35.00 -12.48 4.38
N CYS A 81 34.65 -13.42 3.50
CA CYS A 81 33.28 -13.64 3.05
C CYS A 81 32.36 -14.05 4.18
N ASP A 82 32.81 -15.00 4.98
CA ASP A 82 32.07 -15.47 6.14
C ASP A 82 31.84 -14.35 7.17
N LEU A 83 32.86 -13.53 7.45
CA LEU A 83 32.74 -12.39 8.36
C LEU A 83 31.73 -11.36 7.84
N HIS A 84 31.79 -10.99 6.55
CA HIS A 84 30.83 -10.06 5.95
C HIS A 84 29.40 -10.61 6.00
N PHE A 85 29.21 -11.90 5.67
CA PHE A 85 27.90 -12.55 5.73
C PHE A 85 27.33 -12.56 7.15
N ARG A 86 28.13 -12.90 8.16
CA ARG A 86 27.71 -12.86 9.57
C ARG A 86 27.34 -11.44 10.02
N ASN A 87 28.09 -10.44 9.58
CA ASN A 87 27.78 -9.03 9.85
C ASN A 87 26.46 -8.60 9.20
N LEU A 88 26.19 -9.03 7.96
CA LEU A 88 24.93 -8.75 7.27
C LEU A 88 23.72 -9.37 7.99
N LEU A 89 23.88 -10.57 8.56
CA LEU A 89 22.86 -11.24 9.36
C LEU A 89 22.78 -10.72 10.81
N LYS A 90 23.78 -9.98 11.30
CA LYS A 90 23.96 -9.60 12.71
C LYS A 90 23.92 -10.81 13.67
N VAL A 91 24.72 -11.83 13.36
CA VAL A 91 24.90 -13.02 14.21
C VAL A 91 26.33 -13.12 14.73
N ALA A 92 26.50 -13.48 16.01
CA ALA A 92 27.79 -13.48 16.69
C ALA A 92 28.53 -14.83 16.61
N GLU A 93 27.81 -15.95 16.47
CA GLU A 93 28.37 -17.30 16.49
C GLU A 93 28.56 -17.88 15.08
N GLU A 94 29.52 -18.79 14.94
CA GLU A 94 29.76 -19.55 13.70
C GLU A 94 28.69 -20.62 13.43
N THR A 95 27.95 -21.04 14.45
CA THR A 95 27.02 -22.18 14.43
C THR A 95 25.63 -21.85 13.89
N PHE A 96 25.35 -20.59 13.51
CA PHE A 96 24.02 -20.09 13.13
C PHE A 96 22.88 -20.60 14.04
N ALA A 97 23.16 -20.78 15.34
CA ALA A 97 22.26 -21.41 16.31
C ALA A 97 20.87 -20.76 16.36
N THR A 98 20.78 -19.46 16.05
CA THR A 98 19.53 -18.71 15.92
C THR A 98 18.52 -19.34 14.94
N PHE A 99 18.99 -20.08 13.94
CA PHE A 99 18.16 -20.67 12.89
C PHE A 99 17.95 -22.18 13.03
N GLN A 100 18.59 -22.87 13.99
CA GLN A 100 18.55 -24.34 14.09
C GLN A 100 17.12 -24.89 14.20
N ASN A 101 16.23 -24.22 14.93
CA ASN A 101 14.84 -24.64 15.12
C ASN A 101 13.85 -23.79 14.32
N VAL A 102 14.32 -23.14 13.26
CA VAL A 102 13.51 -22.28 12.38
C VAL A 102 13.22 -23.01 11.07
N SER A 103 12.00 -22.90 10.59
CA SER A 103 11.56 -23.31 9.26
C SER A 103 10.98 -22.09 8.55
N PHE A 104 11.47 -21.77 7.36
CA PHE A 104 10.84 -20.76 6.52
C PHE A 104 9.72 -21.39 5.70
N VAL A 105 8.55 -20.76 5.74
CA VAL A 105 7.36 -21.16 5.01
C VAL A 105 7.07 -20.09 3.97
N VAL A 106 6.95 -20.50 2.71
CA VAL A 106 6.71 -19.57 1.60
C VAL A 106 5.26 -19.67 1.14
N HIS A 107 4.66 -18.50 0.94
CA HIS A 107 3.32 -18.29 0.42
C HIS A 107 3.40 -17.57 -0.92
N ARG A 108 2.42 -17.82 -1.78
CA ARG A 108 2.17 -16.95 -2.94
C ARG A 108 1.56 -15.64 -2.43
N ASN A 109 1.78 -14.55 -3.15
CA ASN A 109 1.22 -13.24 -2.82
C ASN A 109 -0.29 -13.34 -2.59
N GLY A 110 -0.76 -12.84 -1.45
CA GLY A 110 -2.17 -12.84 -1.09
C GLY A 110 -2.81 -14.22 -0.83
N ASP A 111 -2.06 -15.32 -0.78
CA ASP A 111 -2.57 -16.67 -0.49
C ASP A 111 -2.28 -17.08 0.96
N ALA A 112 -3.32 -17.36 1.74
CA ALA A 112 -3.17 -17.76 3.13
C ALA A 112 -2.54 -19.16 3.30
N THR A 113 -2.63 -20.00 2.27
CA THR A 113 -2.02 -21.35 2.28
C THR A 113 -0.59 -21.29 1.76
N SER A 114 0.32 -21.94 2.47
CA SER A 114 1.72 -22.04 2.05
C SER A 114 1.85 -22.88 0.78
N CYS A 115 2.77 -22.50 -0.11
CA CYS A 115 3.08 -23.24 -1.32
C CYS A 115 4.40 -24.03 -1.21
N GLY A 116 5.21 -23.80 -0.17
CA GLY A 116 6.46 -24.52 0.05
C GLY A 116 7.06 -24.24 1.42
N ARG A 117 8.03 -25.07 1.84
CA ARG A 117 8.68 -24.98 3.14
C ARG A 117 10.16 -25.35 3.07
N SER A 118 11.00 -24.79 3.94
CA SER A 118 12.37 -25.29 4.15
C SER A 118 12.39 -26.33 5.29
N ASP A 119 12.90 -27.54 5.03
CA ASP A 119 12.89 -28.62 6.04
C ASP A 119 13.75 -28.34 7.29
N MET A 120 14.78 -27.47 7.18
CA MET A 120 15.67 -27.08 8.29
C MET A 120 16.26 -25.67 8.06
N GLY A 121 16.28 -24.84 9.10
CA GLY A 121 16.80 -23.47 9.03
C GLY A 121 18.31 -23.38 8.85
N GLU A 122 19.08 -24.33 9.37
CA GLU A 122 20.53 -24.40 9.11
C GLU A 122 20.83 -24.59 7.62
N ARG A 123 20.10 -25.50 6.96
CA ARG A 123 20.21 -25.71 5.50
C ARG A 123 19.87 -24.42 4.74
N PHE A 124 18.83 -23.71 5.16
CA PHE A 124 18.48 -22.42 4.56
C PHE A 124 19.64 -21.42 4.66
N VAL A 125 20.25 -21.26 5.84
CA VAL A 125 21.33 -20.28 6.04
C VAL A 125 22.60 -20.69 5.28
N LEU A 126 22.93 -21.98 5.22
CA LEU A 126 24.05 -22.48 4.43
C LEU A 126 23.87 -22.19 2.93
N GLU A 127 22.67 -22.42 2.40
CA GLU A 127 22.37 -22.12 1.00
C GLU A 127 22.31 -20.59 0.74
N LEU A 128 21.80 -19.82 1.70
CA LEU A 128 21.82 -18.35 1.67
C LEU A 128 23.25 -17.81 1.57
N LYS A 129 24.17 -18.33 2.39
CA LYS A 129 25.59 -17.98 2.36
C LYS A 129 26.23 -18.29 1.01
N LYS A 130 26.00 -19.51 0.50
CA LYS A 130 26.50 -19.94 -0.81
C LYS A 130 26.01 -19.02 -1.93
N ASN A 131 24.74 -18.63 -1.91
CA ASN A 131 24.17 -17.72 -2.91
C ASN A 131 24.71 -16.28 -2.76
N TYR A 132 24.98 -15.83 -1.54
CA TYR A 132 25.67 -14.55 -1.29
C TYR A 132 27.09 -14.55 -1.89
N GLU A 133 27.86 -15.62 -1.67
CA GLU A 133 29.22 -15.75 -2.22
C GLU A 133 29.22 -15.80 -3.76
N ALA A 134 28.21 -16.45 -4.35
CA ALA A 134 28.03 -16.53 -5.80
C ALA A 134 27.65 -15.18 -6.42
N LEU A 135 26.82 -14.36 -5.76
CA LEU A 135 26.36 -13.06 -6.28
C LEU A 135 27.53 -12.12 -6.63
N GLY A 136 28.59 -12.16 -5.83
CA GLY A 136 29.74 -11.28 -5.96
C GLY A 136 30.77 -11.67 -7.02
N ASN A 137 30.54 -12.75 -7.79
CA ASN A 137 31.53 -13.32 -8.72
C ASN A 137 32.91 -13.54 -8.06
N GLY A 138 32.91 -14.00 -6.80
CA GLY A 138 34.12 -14.18 -5.99
C GLY A 138 34.53 -12.98 -5.14
N VAL A 139 33.83 -11.84 -5.22
CA VAL A 139 34.01 -10.67 -4.34
C VAL A 139 32.91 -10.61 -3.30
N CYS A 140 33.27 -10.76 -2.03
CA CYS A 140 32.28 -10.77 -0.95
C CYS A 140 31.91 -9.35 -0.49
N LEU A 141 30.71 -8.92 -0.89
CA LEU A 141 30.21 -7.57 -0.68
C LEU A 141 29.96 -7.28 0.81
N PRO A 142 30.52 -6.19 1.37
CA PRO A 142 30.32 -5.84 2.78
C PRO A 142 28.91 -5.30 3.08
N GLN A 143 28.17 -4.93 2.04
CA GLN A 143 26.80 -4.41 2.10
C GLN A 143 26.02 -4.97 0.91
N LEU A 144 24.71 -5.17 1.09
CA LEU A 144 23.79 -5.55 0.02
C LEU A 144 22.71 -4.48 -0.10
N ASN A 145 22.33 -4.12 -1.32
CA ASN A 145 21.10 -3.38 -1.55
C ASN A 145 19.88 -4.31 -1.53
N LYS A 146 18.66 -3.74 -1.47
CA LYS A 146 17.42 -4.53 -1.36
C LYS A 146 17.22 -5.51 -2.51
N TYR A 147 17.58 -5.14 -3.73
CA TYR A 147 17.42 -5.99 -4.93
C TYR A 147 18.38 -7.18 -4.94
N GLN A 148 19.60 -6.99 -4.41
CA GLN A 148 20.55 -8.08 -4.18
C GLN A 148 20.05 -9.06 -3.12
N VAL A 149 19.45 -8.55 -2.04
CA VAL A 149 18.81 -9.40 -1.01
C VAL A 149 17.67 -10.22 -1.62
N GLU A 150 16.80 -9.62 -2.40
CA GLU A 150 15.69 -10.30 -3.09
C GLU A 150 16.17 -11.39 -4.06
N SER A 151 17.24 -11.10 -4.81
CA SER A 151 17.86 -12.06 -5.73
C SER A 151 18.42 -13.28 -5.00
N ILE A 152 19.21 -13.06 -3.93
CA ILE A 152 19.78 -14.14 -3.13
C ILE A 152 18.66 -14.94 -2.44
N LEU A 153 17.64 -14.29 -1.89
CA LEU A 153 16.51 -14.98 -1.26
C LEU A 153 15.71 -15.82 -2.25
N THR A 154 15.42 -15.27 -3.44
CA THR A 154 14.72 -16.00 -4.49
C THR A 154 15.50 -17.25 -4.88
N LYS A 155 16.82 -17.12 -5.09
CA LYS A 155 17.68 -18.26 -5.41
C LYS A 155 17.73 -19.28 -4.29
N THR A 156 17.83 -18.82 -3.04
CA THR A 156 17.87 -19.68 -1.86
C THR A 156 16.58 -20.48 -1.73
N PHE A 157 15.41 -19.85 -1.82
CA PHE A 157 14.12 -20.55 -1.77
C PHE A 157 13.95 -21.53 -2.94
N GLN A 158 14.36 -21.16 -4.15
CA GLN A 158 14.37 -22.09 -5.28
C GLN A 158 15.15 -23.38 -4.98
N ASP A 159 16.22 -23.31 -4.17
CA ASP A 159 17.10 -24.44 -3.89
C ASP A 159 16.73 -25.24 -2.63
N VAL A 160 16.01 -24.63 -1.67
CA VAL A 160 15.70 -25.25 -0.37
C VAL A 160 14.23 -25.57 -0.11
N LEU A 161 13.30 -25.09 -0.94
CA LEU A 161 11.88 -25.42 -0.76
C LEU A 161 11.62 -26.90 -1.04
N SER A 162 11.19 -27.63 -0.01
CA SER A 162 10.59 -28.95 -0.09
C SER A 162 9.09 -28.83 -0.39
N ASN A 163 8.52 -29.86 -1.03
CA ASN A 163 7.12 -29.89 -1.46
C ASN A 163 6.68 -28.59 -2.19
N ASN A 164 7.54 -28.12 -3.11
CA ASN A 164 7.44 -26.81 -3.73
C ASN A 164 6.33 -26.76 -4.80
N ASP A 165 5.12 -26.45 -4.36
CA ASP A 165 3.96 -26.14 -5.20
C ASP A 165 3.84 -24.62 -5.48
N CYS A 166 4.91 -23.84 -5.25
CA CYS A 166 4.96 -22.41 -5.56
C CYS A 166 5.11 -22.12 -7.05
N HIS A 167 4.50 -22.92 -7.92
CA HIS A 167 4.44 -22.64 -9.35
C HIS A 167 3.47 -21.50 -9.65
N SER A 168 3.66 -20.83 -10.79
CA SER A 168 2.77 -19.72 -11.15
C SER A 168 1.33 -20.18 -11.35
N VAL A 169 0.40 -19.49 -10.70
CA VAL A 169 -1.05 -19.62 -10.94
C VAL A 169 -1.61 -18.44 -11.70
N GLU A 170 -0.75 -17.49 -12.09
CA GLU A 170 -1.16 -16.35 -12.89
C GLU A 170 -1.64 -16.82 -14.27
N LYS A 171 -2.58 -16.08 -14.85
CA LYS A 171 -3.17 -16.35 -16.17
C LYS A 171 -2.10 -16.57 -17.25
N TYR A 172 -1.01 -15.82 -17.17
CA TYR A 172 0.11 -15.87 -18.11
C TYR A 172 1.36 -16.57 -17.53
N GLY A 173 1.23 -17.17 -16.35
CA GLY A 173 2.32 -17.80 -15.63
C GLY A 173 2.80 -19.12 -16.27
N ASN A 174 4.11 -19.35 -16.23
CA ASN A 174 4.67 -20.62 -16.72
C ASN A 174 4.88 -21.62 -15.57
N LYS A 175 3.93 -22.55 -15.41
CA LYS A 175 4.00 -23.63 -14.40
C LYS A 175 5.26 -24.49 -14.50
N SER A 176 5.77 -24.74 -15.71
CA SER A 176 6.96 -25.58 -15.91
C SER A 176 8.26 -24.98 -15.33
N LYS A 177 8.26 -23.67 -15.05
CA LYS A 177 9.39 -22.96 -14.44
C LYS A 177 9.33 -22.95 -12.90
N GLY A 178 8.35 -23.61 -12.29
CA GLY A 178 8.24 -23.73 -10.83
C GLY A 178 8.22 -22.37 -10.14
N PHE A 179 8.97 -22.24 -9.05
CA PHE A 179 9.02 -21.02 -8.24
C PHE A 179 9.59 -19.80 -8.99
N LEU A 180 10.64 -19.98 -9.81
CA LEU A 180 11.13 -18.89 -10.68
C LEU A 180 10.07 -18.44 -11.70
N GLY A 181 9.25 -19.38 -12.20
CA GLY A 181 8.11 -19.04 -13.07
C GLY A 181 6.99 -18.29 -12.37
N PHE A 182 6.87 -18.43 -11.05
CA PHE A 182 5.98 -17.60 -10.23
C PHE A 182 6.57 -16.20 -10.03
N CYS A 183 7.87 -16.09 -9.75
CA CYS A 183 8.53 -14.79 -9.55
C CYS A 183 8.59 -13.91 -10.80
N ASP A 184 8.64 -14.52 -11.99
CA ASP A 184 8.82 -13.83 -13.25
C ASP A 184 7.77 -14.28 -14.28
N GLY A 185 6.80 -13.40 -14.55
CA GLY A 185 5.78 -13.61 -15.58
C GLY A 185 6.33 -13.51 -17.01
N GLY A 186 7.58 -13.08 -17.17
CA GLY A 186 8.22 -12.84 -18.46
C GLY A 186 7.97 -11.43 -19.00
N LYS A 187 8.72 -11.06 -20.03
CA LYS A 187 8.77 -9.69 -20.59
C LYS A 187 7.41 -9.16 -21.04
N GLU A 188 6.54 -10.03 -21.56
CA GLU A 188 5.23 -9.64 -22.11
C GLU A 188 4.12 -9.57 -21.06
N HIS A 189 4.39 -10.00 -19.81
CA HIS A 189 3.37 -10.12 -18.77
C HIS A 189 3.81 -9.60 -17.40
N THR A 190 5.03 -9.07 -17.29
CA THR A 190 5.55 -8.46 -16.08
C THR A 190 5.39 -6.94 -16.18
N PRO A 191 4.53 -6.30 -15.37
CA PRO A 191 4.49 -4.85 -15.30
C PRO A 191 5.86 -4.24 -14.98
N ILE A 192 6.21 -3.17 -15.69
CA ILE A 192 7.46 -2.43 -15.45
C ILE A 192 7.18 -1.41 -14.35
N LEU A 193 7.68 -1.69 -13.14
CA LEU A 193 7.67 -0.76 -12.02
C LEU A 193 8.88 0.17 -12.08
N LEU A 194 8.87 1.24 -11.28
CA LEU A 194 9.95 2.24 -11.28
C LEU A 194 11.33 1.65 -10.94
N ASP A 195 11.36 0.60 -10.13
CA ASP A 195 12.57 -0.13 -9.72
C ASP A 195 12.91 -1.32 -10.61
N HIS A 196 12.20 -1.54 -11.73
CA HIS A 196 12.36 -2.75 -12.55
C HIS A 196 13.79 -2.95 -13.05
N ASN A 197 14.49 -1.87 -13.39
CA ASN A 197 15.86 -1.93 -13.91
C ASN A 197 16.93 -2.14 -12.83
N ASP A 198 16.56 -1.98 -11.56
CA ASP A 198 17.46 -2.24 -10.45
C ASP A 198 17.40 -3.72 -9.98
N LEU A 199 16.39 -4.46 -10.43
CA LEU A 199 16.22 -5.88 -10.10
C LEU A 199 17.43 -6.69 -10.56
N VAL A 200 17.94 -7.57 -9.69
CA VAL A 200 19.09 -8.42 -10.00
C VAL A 200 18.59 -9.82 -10.42
N PRO A 201 18.71 -10.21 -11.69
CA PRO A 201 18.15 -11.48 -12.17
C PRO A 201 18.80 -12.70 -11.53
N VAL A 202 17.98 -13.71 -11.26
CA VAL A 202 18.39 -15.01 -10.75
C VAL A 202 18.65 -15.96 -11.92
N THR A 203 19.78 -16.66 -11.88
CA THR A 203 20.12 -17.68 -12.88
C THR A 203 19.70 -19.06 -12.36
N SER A 204 18.86 -19.76 -13.11
CA SER A 204 18.46 -21.15 -12.81
C SER A 204 19.62 -22.13 -13.06
N ALA A 205 19.48 -23.38 -12.58
CA ALA A 205 20.45 -24.44 -12.85
C ALA A 205 20.65 -24.73 -14.36
N LYS A 206 19.67 -24.37 -15.20
CA LYS A 206 19.72 -24.52 -16.67
C LYS A 206 20.33 -23.31 -17.38
N GLY A 207 20.77 -22.28 -16.64
CA GLY A 207 21.31 -21.04 -17.20
C GLY A 207 20.26 -20.01 -17.63
N GLU A 208 18.97 -20.30 -17.49
CA GLU A 208 17.90 -19.34 -17.77
C GLU A 208 17.86 -18.25 -16.70
N LYS A 209 17.75 -16.99 -17.11
CA LYS A 209 17.54 -15.84 -16.23
C LYS A 209 16.06 -15.66 -15.90
N SER A 210 15.79 -15.26 -14.67
CA SER A 210 14.46 -14.95 -14.15
C SER A 210 14.52 -13.74 -13.21
N LEU A 211 13.52 -12.87 -13.24
CA LEU A 211 13.39 -11.79 -12.26
C LEU A 211 13.13 -12.34 -10.85
N PRO A 212 13.65 -11.68 -9.80
CA PRO A 212 13.46 -12.14 -8.42
C PRO A 212 12.05 -11.83 -7.91
N CYS A 213 11.58 -12.65 -6.95
CA CYS A 213 10.46 -12.27 -6.10
C CYS A 213 10.91 -11.23 -5.06
N ARG A 214 9.98 -10.38 -4.64
CA ARG A 214 10.08 -9.64 -3.38
C ARG A 214 9.53 -10.51 -2.26
N PHE A 215 10.07 -10.39 -1.05
CA PHE A 215 9.59 -11.16 0.09
C PHE A 215 9.03 -10.22 1.15
N HIS A 216 7.83 -10.52 1.61
CA HIS A 216 7.17 -9.79 2.68
C HIS A 216 6.85 -10.73 3.83
N SER A 217 6.86 -10.21 5.05
CA SER A 217 6.21 -10.90 6.16
C SER A 217 4.68 -10.90 6.02
N ARG A 218 3.97 -11.67 6.85
CA ARG A 218 2.49 -11.70 6.88
C ARG A 218 1.88 -10.32 7.07
N GLU A 219 2.51 -9.46 7.88
CA GLU A 219 2.01 -8.12 8.13
C GLU A 219 2.51 -7.06 7.13
N GLY A 220 3.17 -7.47 6.05
CA GLY A 220 3.52 -6.57 4.95
C GLY A 220 4.85 -5.83 5.10
N LEU A 221 5.69 -6.21 6.07
CA LEU A 221 7.08 -5.75 6.09
C LEU A 221 7.88 -6.41 4.97
N ARG A 222 8.36 -5.63 3.98
CA ARG A 222 9.28 -6.08 2.92
C ARG A 222 10.65 -6.41 3.52
N VAL A 223 11.17 -7.59 3.20
CA VAL A 223 12.53 -8.02 3.58
C VAL A 223 13.53 -7.37 2.63
N THR A 224 14.19 -6.32 3.09
CA THR A 224 15.18 -5.54 2.34
C THR A 224 16.61 -5.76 2.83
N LYS A 225 16.77 -6.39 4.00
CA LYS A 225 18.07 -6.68 4.63
C LYS A 225 18.08 -8.08 5.22
N LEU A 226 19.27 -8.68 5.33
CA LEU A 226 19.41 -10.04 5.88
C LEU A 226 19.20 -10.09 7.40
N ASP A 227 19.52 -9.02 8.13
CA ASP A 227 19.32 -8.96 9.59
C ASP A 227 17.84 -9.00 9.99
N GLU A 228 16.92 -8.58 9.12
CA GLU A 228 15.48 -8.73 9.33
C GLU A 228 15.06 -10.20 9.48
N LEU A 229 15.72 -11.14 8.78
CA LEU A 229 15.48 -12.58 8.96
C LEU A 229 15.93 -13.05 10.34
N THR A 230 17.03 -12.51 10.85
CA THR A 230 17.53 -12.79 12.19
C THR A 230 16.60 -12.22 13.26
N GLU A 231 16.06 -11.01 13.05
CA GLU A 231 15.07 -10.39 13.94
C GLU A 231 13.79 -11.23 14.01
N MET A 232 13.29 -11.69 12.85
CA MET A 232 12.16 -12.62 12.77
C MET A 232 12.47 -13.94 13.49
N ALA A 233 13.67 -14.50 13.31
CA ALA A 233 14.11 -15.74 13.95
C ALA A 233 14.28 -15.63 15.47
N LYS A 234 14.65 -14.45 16.00
CA LYS A 234 14.78 -14.22 17.45
C LYS A 234 13.46 -13.95 18.16
N ARG A 235 12.45 -13.43 17.46
CA ARG A 235 11.16 -13.06 18.07
C ARG A 235 10.45 -14.28 18.71
N PRO A 236 9.92 -14.21 19.94
CA PRO A 236 9.17 -15.33 20.50
C PRO A 236 7.92 -15.66 19.67
N CYS A 237 7.43 -16.90 19.75
CA CYS A 237 6.19 -17.33 19.08
C CYS A 237 5.26 -17.99 20.12
N GLY A 238 4.04 -17.49 20.28
CA GLY A 238 3.14 -17.97 21.34
C GLY A 238 1.76 -17.31 21.36
N ALA A 239 0.87 -17.85 22.20
CA ALA A 239 -0.57 -17.52 22.24
C ALA A 239 -0.90 -16.06 22.61
N ASP A 240 0.02 -15.35 23.28
CA ASP A 240 -0.12 -13.93 23.63
C ASP A 240 0.54 -12.99 22.61
N ASP A 241 1.18 -13.52 21.55
CA ASP A 241 1.77 -12.71 20.49
C ASP A 241 0.73 -12.38 19.42
N ILE A 242 0.13 -11.20 19.52
CA ILE A 242 -0.82 -10.64 18.55
C ILE A 242 -0.16 -10.44 17.15
N SER A 243 1.19 -10.52 17.06
CA SER A 243 1.95 -10.42 15.82
C SER A 243 2.25 -11.80 15.20
N ALA A 244 1.24 -12.43 14.65
CA ALA A 244 1.29 -13.82 14.13
C ALA A 244 2.10 -14.01 12.82
N ASN A 245 3.31 -13.47 12.73
CA ASN A 245 4.31 -13.82 11.70
C ASN A 245 4.96 -15.19 11.95
N CYS A 246 4.68 -15.80 13.11
CA CYS A 246 5.34 -17.00 13.54
C CYS A 246 4.37 -18.01 14.16
N HIS A 247 4.44 -19.24 13.68
CA HIS A 247 3.68 -20.38 14.19
C HIS A 247 4.64 -21.45 14.75
N VAL A 248 4.24 -22.16 15.80
CA VAL A 248 5.01 -23.33 16.27
C VAL A 248 4.36 -24.57 15.68
N SER A 249 5.07 -25.23 14.76
CA SER A 249 4.59 -26.47 14.15
C SER A 249 4.35 -27.57 15.19
N LYS A 250 3.59 -28.60 14.82
CA LYS A 250 3.33 -29.77 15.68
C LYS A 250 4.62 -30.46 16.19
N ASN A 251 5.72 -30.31 15.47
CA ASN A 251 7.02 -30.89 15.82
C ASN A 251 7.89 -29.95 16.66
N GLY A 252 7.35 -28.80 17.10
CA GLY A 252 8.07 -27.81 17.91
C GLY A 252 8.97 -26.86 17.12
N LEU A 253 9.01 -26.96 15.78
CA LEU A 253 9.76 -26.03 14.94
C LEU A 253 9.03 -24.70 14.83
N LYS A 254 9.81 -23.62 14.88
CA LYS A 254 9.37 -22.26 14.68
C LYS A 254 9.23 -21.95 13.19
N GLU A 255 8.03 -21.70 12.72
CA GLU A 255 7.74 -21.38 11.32
C GLU A 255 7.72 -19.86 11.11
N ILE A 256 8.58 -19.34 10.24
CA ILE A 256 8.56 -17.95 9.79
C ILE A 256 7.91 -17.91 8.42
N HIS A 257 6.80 -17.16 8.31
CA HIS A 257 6.02 -17.09 7.08
C HIS A 257 6.44 -15.89 6.23
N LEU A 258 6.82 -16.15 4.98
CA LEU A 258 7.17 -15.15 3.98
C LEU A 258 6.27 -15.29 2.75
N TYR A 259 5.86 -14.15 2.22
CA TYR A 259 5.01 -14.01 1.05
C TYR A 259 5.87 -13.56 -0.12
N ALA A 260 6.00 -14.44 -1.10
CA ALA A 260 6.69 -14.16 -2.33
C ALA A 260 5.77 -13.34 -3.25
N VAL A 261 6.20 -12.14 -3.60
CA VAL A 261 5.50 -11.22 -4.51
C VAL A 261 6.26 -11.22 -5.84
N PRO A 262 5.62 -11.62 -6.95
CA PRO A 262 6.25 -11.62 -8.26
C PRO A 262 6.76 -10.24 -8.67
N ALA A 263 7.78 -10.21 -9.52
CA ALA A 263 8.23 -8.98 -10.15
C ALA A 263 7.03 -8.29 -10.86
N GLY A 264 6.96 -6.96 -10.77
CA GLY A 264 5.84 -6.21 -11.34
C GLY A 264 4.54 -6.26 -10.52
N ARG A 265 4.47 -7.03 -9.43
CA ARG A 265 3.30 -7.08 -8.53
C ARG A 265 3.56 -6.35 -7.21
N VAL A 266 2.48 -6.08 -6.50
CA VAL A 266 2.46 -5.41 -5.18
C VAL A 266 1.95 -6.37 -4.11
N PHE A 267 2.43 -6.21 -2.88
CA PHE A 267 2.04 -7.07 -1.76
C PHE A 267 0.53 -6.94 -1.48
N MET A 268 -0.09 -8.08 -1.14
CA MET A 268 -1.47 -8.14 -0.70
C MET A 268 -1.61 -9.00 0.55
N PHE A 269 -2.38 -8.52 1.54
CA PHE A 269 -2.71 -9.31 2.72
C PHE A 269 -3.46 -10.59 2.32
N ALA A 270 -3.14 -11.67 3.04
CA ALA A 270 -3.61 -13.01 2.79
C ALA A 270 -4.48 -13.53 3.95
N PRO A 271 -5.72 -13.01 4.10
CA PRO A 271 -6.60 -13.42 5.18
C PRO A 271 -7.10 -14.86 4.99
N SER A 272 -7.19 -15.58 6.10
CA SER A 272 -7.64 -16.98 6.18
C SER A 272 -9.06 -17.11 6.69
N HIS A 273 -9.52 -16.19 7.55
CA HIS A 273 -10.88 -16.16 8.07
C HIS A 273 -11.32 -14.73 8.44
N VAL A 274 -12.63 -14.52 8.53
CA VAL A 274 -13.20 -13.26 9.04
C VAL A 274 -12.89 -13.13 10.54
N GLY A 275 -12.60 -11.90 10.98
CA GLY A 275 -12.15 -11.59 12.34
C GLY A 275 -10.67 -11.85 12.61
N GLU A 276 -9.91 -12.34 11.62
CA GLU A 276 -8.45 -12.41 11.71
C GLU A 276 -7.85 -11.00 11.85
N ILE A 277 -6.79 -10.88 12.67
CA ILE A 277 -6.09 -9.63 12.90
C ILE A 277 -4.66 -9.67 12.35
N PHE A 278 -4.30 -8.63 11.60
CA PHE A 278 -2.92 -8.33 11.21
C PHE A 278 -2.42 -7.17 12.05
N TYR A 279 -1.32 -7.34 12.77
CA TYR A 279 -0.73 -6.30 13.62
C TYR A 279 0.54 -5.73 12.97
N LEU A 280 0.55 -4.44 12.65
CA LEU A 280 1.57 -3.79 11.84
C LEU A 280 2.47 -2.89 12.71
N PRO A 281 3.40 -3.44 13.52
CA PRO A 281 4.25 -2.64 14.42
C PRO A 281 5.26 -1.77 13.69
N HIS A 282 5.56 -2.10 12.44
CA HIS A 282 6.46 -1.33 11.60
C HIS A 282 5.79 -0.07 11.01
N VAL A 283 4.47 0.08 11.12
CA VAL A 283 3.74 1.26 10.62
C VAL A 283 3.28 2.13 11.77
N SER A 284 3.80 3.37 11.84
CA SER A 284 3.33 4.35 12.82
C SER A 284 1.97 4.92 12.40
N GLY A 285 0.95 4.63 13.19
CA GLY A 285 -0.41 5.11 13.04
C GLY A 285 -0.63 6.51 13.62
N ALA A 286 -1.84 6.74 14.09
CA ALA A 286 -2.21 7.93 14.85
C ALA A 286 -1.57 7.90 16.24
N MET A 287 -1.08 9.05 16.71
CA MET A 287 -0.47 9.19 18.05
C MET A 287 0.66 8.17 18.30
N ASP A 288 1.42 7.84 17.25
CA ASP A 288 2.51 6.85 17.26
C ASP A 288 2.13 5.44 17.73
N LYS A 289 0.83 5.11 17.65
CA LYS A 289 0.34 3.76 17.93
C LYS A 289 0.50 2.86 16.70
N PRO A 290 0.83 1.58 16.90
CA PRO A 290 0.77 0.58 15.83
C PRO A 290 -0.64 0.44 15.24
N ILE A 291 -0.68 0.19 13.94
CA ILE A 291 -1.91 -0.09 13.19
C ILE A 291 -2.21 -1.59 13.31
N TYR A 292 -3.49 -1.94 13.34
CA TYR A 292 -3.92 -3.31 13.10
C TYR A 292 -5.12 -3.34 12.16
N LEU A 293 -5.23 -4.43 11.41
CA LEU A 293 -6.26 -4.68 10.42
C LEU A 293 -7.11 -5.84 10.92
N GLU A 294 -8.43 -5.67 10.99
CA GLU A 294 -9.36 -6.76 11.25
C GLU A 294 -10.07 -7.14 9.95
N VAL A 295 -10.07 -8.42 9.61
CA VAL A 295 -10.74 -8.92 8.40
C VAL A 295 -12.25 -8.85 8.57
N LEU A 296 -12.92 -8.02 7.78
CA LEU A 296 -14.38 -7.95 7.72
C LEU A 296 -14.97 -8.93 6.71
N ASN A 297 -14.23 -9.22 5.64
CA ASN A 297 -14.68 -10.12 4.58
C ASN A 297 -13.51 -10.64 3.73
N LEU A 298 -13.70 -11.81 3.12
CA LEU A 298 -12.68 -12.45 2.26
C LEU A 298 -12.91 -12.18 0.76
N GLU A 299 -14.15 -12.02 0.32
CA GLU A 299 -14.52 -11.77 -1.09
C GLU A 299 -15.67 -10.74 -1.22
N PRO A 300 -15.36 -9.47 -1.54
CA PRO A 300 -14.02 -8.92 -1.69
C PRO A 300 -13.26 -8.89 -0.36
N ARG A 301 -11.93 -8.77 -0.42
CA ARG A 301 -11.10 -8.59 0.76
C ARG A 301 -11.33 -7.21 1.35
N VAL A 302 -11.90 -7.16 2.55
CA VAL A 302 -12.22 -5.90 3.25
C VAL A 302 -11.71 -5.98 4.68
N PHE A 303 -11.05 -4.91 5.12
CA PHE A 303 -10.46 -4.79 6.44
C PHE A 303 -10.93 -3.52 7.12
N ASP A 304 -11.23 -3.63 8.41
CA ASP A 304 -11.29 -2.46 9.30
C ASP A 304 -9.87 -2.11 9.73
N VAL A 305 -9.55 -0.82 9.76
CA VAL A 305 -8.20 -0.32 10.02
C VAL A 305 -8.22 0.56 11.26
N PHE A 306 -7.56 0.07 12.32
CA PHE A 306 -7.53 0.72 13.62
C PHE A 306 -6.26 1.51 13.83
N ASN A 307 -6.34 2.54 14.69
CA ASN A 307 -5.26 3.49 14.98
C ASN A 307 -4.68 4.15 13.72
N PHE A 308 -5.45 4.29 12.63
CA PHE A 308 -4.91 4.73 11.35
C PHE A 308 -4.61 6.24 11.29
N PHE A 309 -5.56 7.08 11.69
CA PHE A 309 -5.45 8.54 11.68
C PHE A 309 -6.20 9.13 12.88
N SER A 310 -5.79 10.31 13.33
CA SER A 310 -6.39 10.94 14.53
C SER A 310 -7.57 11.86 14.19
N ARG A 311 -8.33 12.26 15.21
CA ARG A 311 -9.39 13.27 15.06
C ARG A 311 -8.83 14.64 14.69
N GLU A 312 -7.62 14.93 15.14
CA GLU A 312 -6.86 16.15 14.78
C GLU A 312 -6.46 16.10 13.31
N GLU A 313 -5.86 14.99 12.84
CA GLU A 313 -5.55 14.80 11.41
C GLU A 313 -6.83 14.88 10.56
N SER A 314 -7.94 14.29 11.02
CA SER A 314 -9.25 14.40 10.39
C SER A 314 -9.72 15.86 10.29
N LYS A 315 -9.63 16.63 11.37
CA LYS A 315 -10.05 18.02 11.41
C LYS A 315 -9.21 18.89 10.46
N GLU A 316 -7.90 18.74 10.49
CA GLU A 316 -6.98 19.49 9.61
C GLU A 316 -7.29 19.26 8.13
N LEU A 317 -7.56 18.01 7.74
CA LEU A 317 -7.91 17.64 6.37
C LEU A 317 -9.24 18.26 5.93
N VAL A 318 -10.26 18.21 6.79
CA VAL A 318 -11.59 18.79 6.50
C VAL A 318 -11.51 20.32 6.45
N ASP A 319 -10.89 20.97 7.43
CA ASP A 319 -10.76 22.43 7.48
C ASP A 319 -10.04 22.97 6.25
N ARG A 320 -8.95 22.29 5.84
CA ARG A 320 -8.20 22.64 4.63
C ARG A 320 -9.03 22.48 3.36
N ALA A 321 -9.79 21.39 3.24
CA ALA A 321 -10.64 21.15 2.08
C ALA A 321 -11.81 22.15 1.98
N ILE A 322 -12.34 22.62 3.12
CA ILE A 322 -13.36 23.68 3.17
C ILE A 322 -12.77 25.04 2.81
N ALA A 323 -11.55 25.33 3.28
CA ALA A 323 -10.86 26.59 3.01
C ALA A 323 -10.28 26.70 1.59
N GLU A 324 -10.17 25.59 0.87
CA GLU A 324 -9.66 25.58 -0.50
C GLU A 324 -10.64 26.26 -1.46
N THR A 325 -10.18 27.31 -2.13
CA THR A 325 -10.99 28.12 -3.06
C THR A 325 -10.61 27.89 -4.52
N LYS A 326 -9.47 27.26 -4.80
CA LYS A 326 -9.05 26.96 -6.18
C LYS A 326 -10.02 25.97 -6.82
N GLU A 327 -10.54 26.32 -7.99
CA GLU A 327 -11.49 25.51 -8.76
C GLU A 327 -11.02 24.06 -8.97
N SER A 328 -9.71 23.87 -9.03
CA SER A 328 -9.04 22.58 -9.19
C SER A 328 -9.19 21.62 -8.02
N HIS A 329 -9.19 22.14 -6.79
CA HIS A 329 -9.02 21.34 -5.56
C HIS A 329 -10.18 21.52 -4.56
N ARG A 330 -10.97 22.59 -4.70
CA ARG A 330 -12.11 22.88 -3.83
C ARG A 330 -13.18 21.79 -3.88
N ILE A 331 -13.93 21.66 -2.80
CA ILE A 331 -15.10 20.77 -2.76
C ILE A 331 -16.14 21.26 -3.77
N LYS A 332 -16.51 20.37 -4.71
CA LYS A 332 -17.55 20.60 -5.71
C LYS A 332 -18.30 19.32 -6.02
N ARG A 333 -19.43 19.44 -6.72
CA ARG A 333 -20.24 18.27 -7.10
C ARG A 333 -19.37 17.24 -7.84
N SER A 334 -19.39 16.01 -7.34
CA SER A 334 -18.50 14.96 -7.86
C SER A 334 -18.97 14.44 -9.23
N THR A 335 -18.03 14.05 -10.08
CA THR A 335 -18.26 13.36 -11.38
C THR A 335 -17.92 11.87 -11.28
N THR A 336 -18.31 11.05 -12.26
CA THR A 336 -17.96 9.62 -12.31
C THR A 336 -16.93 9.33 -13.41
N GLY A 337 -15.84 8.64 -13.10
CA GLY A 337 -14.83 8.23 -14.08
C GLY A 337 -13.87 9.35 -14.53
N ALA A 338 -12.70 8.95 -15.02
CA ALA A 338 -11.57 9.82 -15.35
C ALA A 338 -11.81 10.85 -16.46
N GLN A 339 -12.93 10.79 -17.20
CA GLN A 339 -13.21 11.67 -18.35
C GLN A 339 -14.67 12.16 -18.50
N SER A 340 -15.60 11.90 -17.57
CA SER A 340 -16.99 12.38 -17.76
C SER A 340 -17.24 13.75 -17.10
N LYS A 341 -17.54 14.76 -17.93
CA LYS A 341 -18.06 16.09 -17.52
C LYS A 341 -19.58 16.07 -17.25
N SER A 342 -20.22 14.90 -17.17
CA SER A 342 -21.63 14.82 -16.81
C SER A 342 -21.78 14.69 -15.30
N VAL A 343 -22.55 15.62 -14.72
CA VAL A 343 -23.09 15.50 -13.38
C VAL A 343 -23.92 14.21 -13.33
N ASN A 344 -23.40 13.17 -12.68
CA ASN A 344 -24.09 11.89 -12.61
C ASN A 344 -25.26 12.00 -11.62
N SER A 345 -26.46 11.61 -12.03
CA SER A 345 -27.64 11.56 -11.14
C SER A 345 -27.47 10.54 -10.01
N ARG A 346 -26.52 9.62 -10.12
CA ARG A 346 -26.26 8.50 -9.21
C ARG A 346 -25.01 8.65 -8.32
N ARG A 347 -24.21 9.71 -8.54
CA ARG A 347 -23.22 10.22 -7.57
C ARG A 347 -23.62 11.63 -7.16
N THR A 348 -24.22 11.78 -5.99
CA THR A 348 -24.80 13.05 -5.55
C THR A 348 -23.97 13.76 -4.48
N SER A 349 -22.78 13.23 -4.18
CA SER A 349 -21.77 13.78 -3.27
C SER A 349 -21.05 15.01 -3.83
N GLU A 350 -20.31 15.68 -2.96
CA GLU A 350 -19.28 16.64 -3.33
C GLU A 350 -17.90 16.11 -2.95
N SER A 351 -16.87 16.54 -3.68
CA SER A 351 -15.48 16.13 -3.46
C SER A 351 -14.49 17.23 -3.80
N GLY A 352 -13.38 17.26 -3.08
CA GLY A 352 -12.16 18.01 -3.40
C GLY A 352 -10.94 17.09 -3.31
N PHE A 353 -9.76 17.60 -3.66
CA PHE A 353 -8.52 16.84 -3.55
C PHE A 353 -7.48 17.62 -2.76
N ASP A 354 -6.77 16.94 -1.85
CA ASP A 354 -5.55 17.45 -1.24
C ASP A 354 -4.34 16.64 -1.70
N THR A 355 -3.52 17.29 -2.51
CA THR A 355 -2.32 16.71 -3.14
C THR A 355 -1.02 17.13 -2.45
N HIS A 356 -1.05 18.19 -1.63
CA HIS A 356 0.17 18.83 -1.12
C HIS A 356 0.13 19.19 0.37
N GLY A 357 -1.03 19.11 1.03
CA GLY A 357 -1.14 19.37 2.46
C GLY A 357 -0.21 18.47 3.26
N LYS A 358 0.47 19.03 4.27
CA LYS A 358 1.42 18.27 5.11
C LYS A 358 0.77 17.03 5.72
N THR A 359 -0.44 17.19 6.24
CA THR A 359 -1.25 16.12 6.84
C THR A 359 -1.70 15.10 5.79
N ALA A 360 -2.12 15.55 4.60
CA ALA A 360 -2.47 14.66 3.49
C ALA A 360 -1.28 13.81 3.04
N VAL A 361 -0.10 14.41 2.83
CA VAL A 361 1.12 13.68 2.46
C VAL A 361 1.54 12.69 3.56
N LYS A 362 1.44 13.08 4.84
CA LYS A 362 1.72 12.19 5.98
C LYS A 362 0.80 10.96 5.96
N VAL A 363 -0.50 11.16 5.78
CA VAL A 363 -1.50 10.09 5.69
C VAL A 363 -1.26 9.22 4.45
N LYS A 364 -0.98 9.81 3.29
CA LYS A 364 -0.65 9.04 2.06
C LYS A 364 0.58 8.14 2.27
N LYS A 365 1.65 8.65 2.86
CA LYS A 365 2.83 7.82 3.20
C LYS A 365 2.49 6.68 4.15
N ARG A 366 1.62 6.91 5.14
CA ARG A 366 1.12 5.88 6.05
C ARG A 366 0.32 4.81 5.31
N CYS A 367 -0.54 5.20 4.36
CA CYS A 367 -1.28 4.29 3.48
C CYS A 367 -0.34 3.36 2.70
N PHE A 368 0.69 3.92 2.05
CA PHE A 368 1.66 3.14 1.27
C PHE A 368 2.40 2.13 2.14
N LYS A 369 2.86 2.56 3.32
CA LYS A 369 3.54 1.67 4.26
C LYS A 369 2.63 0.54 4.76
N ALA A 370 1.36 0.84 5.04
CA ALA A 370 0.37 -0.17 5.42
C ALA A 370 0.06 -1.17 4.29
N LEU A 371 0.23 -0.78 3.03
CA LEU A 371 0.09 -1.64 1.85
C LEU A 371 1.37 -2.42 1.50
N GLY A 372 2.41 -2.34 2.33
CA GLY A 372 3.66 -3.08 2.15
C GLY A 372 4.64 -2.45 1.16
N PHE A 373 4.47 -1.18 0.81
CA PHE A 373 5.51 -0.41 0.12
C PHE A 373 6.58 0.04 1.12
N ASP A 374 7.85 -0.19 0.77
CA ASP A 374 9.01 0.33 1.50
C ASP A 374 9.28 1.81 1.18
N GLU A 375 8.80 2.29 0.02
CA GLU A 375 8.96 3.66 -0.45
C GLU A 375 7.63 4.30 -0.84
N TYR A 376 7.58 5.63 -0.73
CA TYR A 376 6.43 6.41 -1.19
C TYR A 376 6.70 6.95 -2.59
N TRP A 377 5.84 6.57 -3.55
CA TRP A 377 5.89 7.09 -4.92
C TRP A 377 4.60 7.80 -5.25
N GLU A 378 4.67 9.12 -5.46
CA GLU A 378 3.51 9.95 -5.81
C GLU A 378 2.79 9.43 -7.06
N SER A 379 3.53 8.86 -8.01
CA SER A 379 2.98 8.29 -9.25
C SER A 379 2.08 7.07 -9.04
N HIS A 380 2.14 6.41 -7.89
CA HIS A 380 1.29 5.25 -7.58
C HIS A 380 0.06 5.65 -6.75
N GLY A 381 -0.12 6.93 -6.44
CA GLY A 381 -1.24 7.41 -5.65
C GLY A 381 -1.99 8.52 -6.37
N ASP A 382 -3.31 8.53 -6.21
CA ASP A 382 -4.07 9.73 -6.52
C ASP A 382 -3.85 10.80 -5.42
N GLY A 383 -4.37 12.00 -5.64
CA GLY A 383 -4.54 12.96 -4.54
C GLY A 383 -5.47 12.39 -3.48
N LEU A 384 -5.31 12.82 -2.23
CA LEU A 384 -6.24 12.42 -1.17
C LEU A 384 -7.60 13.09 -1.43
N GLN A 385 -8.61 12.33 -1.85
CA GLN A 385 -9.92 12.90 -2.18
C GLN A 385 -10.72 13.10 -0.90
N ILE A 386 -11.09 14.34 -0.60
CA ILE A 386 -11.99 14.66 0.51
C ILE A 386 -13.43 14.65 -0.01
N LEU A 387 -14.31 13.95 0.67
CA LEU A 387 -15.70 13.72 0.30
C LEU A 387 -16.64 14.38 1.30
N ARG A 388 -17.71 15.01 0.80
CA ARG A 388 -18.82 15.55 1.60
C ARG A 388 -20.16 15.02 1.08
N TYR A 389 -20.92 14.40 1.97
CA TYR A 389 -22.29 13.97 1.71
C TYR A 389 -23.23 14.69 2.68
N ASN A 390 -24.10 15.54 2.12
CA ASN A 390 -25.23 16.11 2.84
C ASN A 390 -26.35 15.07 2.99
N VAL A 391 -27.39 15.40 3.77
CA VAL A 391 -28.62 14.61 3.85
C VAL A 391 -29.14 14.28 2.44
N SER A 392 -29.65 13.06 2.28
CA SER A 392 -30.09 12.40 1.06
C SER A 392 -29.00 12.09 0.03
N LYS A 393 -27.75 12.57 0.21
CA LYS A 393 -26.68 12.34 -0.76
C LYS A 393 -26.10 10.93 -0.59
N ALA A 394 -25.76 10.34 -1.72
CA ALA A 394 -25.33 8.96 -1.84
C ALA A 394 -24.37 8.79 -3.03
N TYR A 395 -23.76 7.62 -3.12
CA TYR A 395 -23.06 7.16 -4.30
C TYR A 395 -23.51 5.74 -4.59
N ASN A 396 -24.16 5.55 -5.74
CA ASN A 396 -24.50 4.22 -6.23
C ASN A 396 -23.29 3.29 -6.27
N SER A 397 -23.57 1.99 -6.21
CA SER A 397 -22.52 0.98 -6.26
C SER A 397 -21.71 1.07 -7.55
N HIS A 398 -20.39 1.08 -7.42
CA HIS A 398 -19.40 1.23 -8.47
C HIS A 398 -18.13 0.46 -8.14
N LEU A 399 -17.21 0.44 -9.10
CA LEU A 399 -15.88 -0.15 -8.98
C LEU A 399 -14.86 0.98 -9.00
N ASP A 400 -13.77 0.81 -8.26
CA ASP A 400 -12.72 1.83 -8.15
C ASP A 400 -11.69 1.75 -9.27
N TRP A 401 -11.51 0.57 -9.89
CA TRP A 401 -10.65 0.44 -11.07
C TRP A 401 -11.25 1.15 -12.27
N ILE A 402 -10.39 1.47 -13.22
CA ILE A 402 -10.75 2.13 -14.45
C ILE A 402 -10.92 1.08 -15.55
N GLU A 403 -12.06 1.15 -16.23
CA GLU A 403 -12.33 0.36 -17.43
C GLU A 403 -12.03 1.20 -18.67
N ASP A 404 -11.31 0.62 -19.63
CA ASP A 404 -11.20 1.22 -20.95
C ASP A 404 -12.37 0.78 -21.84
N LYS A 405 -13.44 1.58 -21.83
CA LYS A 405 -14.68 1.27 -22.57
C LYS A 405 -14.57 1.49 -24.07
N THR A 406 -13.60 2.29 -24.54
CA THR A 406 -13.49 2.66 -25.96
C THR A 406 -12.31 1.98 -26.63
N GLY A 407 -11.37 1.43 -25.87
CA GLY A 407 -10.15 0.82 -26.40
C GLY A 407 -9.16 1.83 -26.99
N GLN A 408 -9.54 3.11 -27.04
CA GLN A 408 -8.80 4.19 -27.69
C GLN A 408 -7.82 4.91 -26.76
N LEU A 409 -7.92 4.69 -25.45
CA LEU A 409 -7.00 5.30 -24.48
C LEU A 409 -5.58 4.78 -24.68
N GLU A 410 -4.60 5.68 -24.52
CA GLU A 410 -3.17 5.37 -24.63
C GLU A 410 -2.69 4.47 -23.49
N HIS A 411 -3.20 4.72 -22.29
CA HIS A 411 -2.86 3.94 -21.10
C HIS A 411 -3.41 2.52 -21.16
N ASP A 412 -2.64 1.56 -20.67
CA ASP A 412 -3.03 0.17 -20.58
C ASP A 412 -3.60 -0.17 -19.19
N TYR A 413 -4.91 -0.39 -19.12
CA TYR A 413 -5.63 -0.70 -17.88
C TYR A 413 -5.76 -2.20 -17.59
N GLU A 414 -5.20 -3.08 -18.44
CA GLU A 414 -5.24 -4.54 -18.27
C GLU A 414 -4.14 -4.99 -17.31
N SER A 415 -4.40 -4.81 -16.01
CA SER A 415 -3.43 -5.08 -14.94
C SER A 415 -3.14 -6.56 -14.70
N GLY A 416 -3.90 -7.50 -15.28
CA GLY A 416 -3.53 -8.92 -15.28
C GLY A 416 -2.29 -9.21 -16.12
N GLY A 417 -2.06 -8.41 -17.17
CA GLY A 417 -0.84 -8.42 -17.98
C GLY A 417 0.16 -7.35 -17.54
N THR A 418 0.59 -6.50 -18.47
CA THR A 418 1.57 -5.42 -18.23
C THR A 418 0.95 -4.07 -17.84
N GLY A 419 -0.38 -3.98 -17.80
CA GLY A 419 -1.11 -2.75 -17.53
C GLY A 419 -1.13 -2.30 -16.06
N GLY A 420 -1.70 -1.13 -15.84
CA GLY A 420 -1.83 -0.46 -14.55
C GLY A 420 -3.28 -0.17 -14.17
N ASN A 421 -3.64 -0.34 -12.91
CA ASN A 421 -4.92 0.07 -12.38
C ASN A 421 -4.86 0.36 -10.87
N ARG A 422 -5.94 0.92 -10.33
CA ARG A 422 -6.10 1.07 -8.87
C ARG A 422 -6.28 -0.31 -8.26
N PHE A 423 -5.36 -0.73 -7.39
CA PHE A 423 -5.37 -2.06 -6.79
C PHE A 423 -5.94 -2.07 -5.37
N ALA A 424 -5.80 -0.95 -4.64
CA ALA A 424 -6.28 -0.83 -3.27
C ALA A 424 -6.90 0.55 -3.01
N THR A 425 -7.92 0.56 -2.15
CA THR A 425 -8.59 1.76 -1.66
C THR A 425 -8.53 1.80 -0.15
N ILE A 426 -8.10 2.93 0.39
CA ILE A 426 -8.17 3.21 1.82
C ILE A 426 -9.15 4.36 2.04
N LEU A 427 -10.28 4.06 2.66
CA LEU A 427 -11.37 5.00 2.94
C LEU A 427 -11.37 5.37 4.43
N MET A 428 -11.18 6.64 4.73
CA MET A 428 -11.11 7.21 6.08
C MET A 428 -12.40 7.98 6.40
N TYR A 429 -13.06 7.66 7.50
CA TYR A 429 -14.27 8.35 7.93
C TYR A 429 -13.95 9.50 8.90
N MET A 430 -14.44 10.69 8.57
CA MET A 430 -14.12 11.92 9.31
C MET A 430 -15.32 12.43 10.14
N SER A 431 -16.42 11.68 10.16
CA SER A 431 -17.66 12.02 10.86
C SER A 431 -18.23 10.84 11.63
N ASP A 432 -18.90 11.13 12.74
CA ASP A 432 -19.59 10.15 13.57
C ASP A 432 -21.08 10.08 13.21
N LEU A 433 -21.49 8.99 12.56
CA LEU A 433 -22.88 8.72 12.20
C LEU A 433 -23.42 7.56 13.05
N GLY A 434 -24.62 7.75 13.61
CA GLY A 434 -25.34 6.75 14.41
C GLY A 434 -26.03 5.69 13.54
N PRO A 435 -26.63 4.64 14.15
CA PRO A 435 -27.26 3.54 13.42
C PRO A 435 -28.38 3.97 12.47
N GLU A 436 -29.13 5.02 12.83
CA GLU A 436 -30.24 5.53 12.02
C GLU A 436 -29.84 6.67 11.08
N ASP A 437 -28.59 7.16 11.16
CA ASP A 437 -28.15 8.34 10.39
C ASP A 437 -27.79 7.98 8.93
N GLY A 438 -27.68 6.70 8.59
CA GLY A 438 -27.25 6.21 7.28
C GLY A 438 -25.78 6.54 6.97
N GLY A 439 -25.44 6.65 5.68
CA GLY A 439 -24.10 7.04 5.23
C GLY A 439 -23.04 5.95 5.28
N GLU A 440 -23.40 4.68 5.48
CA GLU A 440 -22.47 3.54 5.45
C GLU A 440 -21.78 3.37 4.10
N THR A 441 -20.68 2.60 4.08
CA THR A 441 -20.10 2.07 2.84
C THR A 441 -20.56 0.64 2.69
N VAL A 442 -21.31 0.33 1.62
CA VAL A 442 -21.91 -0.99 1.39
C VAL A 442 -21.16 -1.75 0.31
N PHE A 443 -20.92 -3.04 0.54
CA PHE A 443 -20.42 -4.00 -0.43
C PHE A 443 -21.56 -4.96 -0.82
N PRO A 444 -22.36 -4.67 -1.87
CA PRO A 444 -23.58 -5.39 -2.19
C PRO A 444 -23.40 -6.89 -2.50
N LYS A 445 -22.18 -7.33 -2.78
CA LYS A 445 -21.84 -8.74 -3.03
C LYS A 445 -21.43 -9.51 -1.77
N ALA A 446 -21.14 -8.82 -0.68
CA ALA A 446 -20.76 -9.43 0.59
C ALA A 446 -21.92 -9.48 1.58
N TRP A 447 -21.96 -10.54 2.37
CA TRP A 447 -22.93 -10.69 3.46
C TRP A 447 -22.37 -10.10 4.76
N PRO A 448 -23.21 -9.59 5.68
CA PRO A 448 -22.76 -9.15 6.98
C PRO A 448 -22.20 -10.37 7.76
N PRO A 449 -20.95 -10.31 8.26
CA PRO A 449 -20.34 -11.44 8.96
C PRO A 449 -20.92 -11.68 10.37
N THR A 450 -21.47 -10.63 10.98
CA THR A 450 -22.02 -10.66 12.34
C THR A 450 -23.51 -11.00 12.40
N VAL A 451 -24.17 -11.18 11.25
CA VAL A 451 -25.60 -11.51 11.18
C VAL A 451 -25.77 -12.95 10.68
N PRO A 452 -26.26 -13.88 11.53
CA PRO A 452 -26.56 -15.24 11.13
C PRO A 452 -27.50 -15.29 9.94
N GLU A 453 -27.33 -16.27 9.06
CA GLU A 453 -28.12 -16.37 7.82
C GLU A 453 -29.63 -16.39 8.08
N ALA A 454 -30.08 -17.07 9.14
CA ALA A 454 -31.48 -17.14 9.53
C ALA A 454 -32.07 -15.80 9.98
N ASP A 455 -31.23 -14.85 10.42
CA ASP A 455 -31.64 -13.53 10.92
C ASP A 455 -31.51 -12.43 9.85
N ARG A 456 -31.03 -12.77 8.65
CA ARG A 456 -30.88 -11.82 7.55
C ARG A 456 -32.26 -11.45 7.01
N ILE A 457 -32.51 -10.15 6.95
CA ILE A 457 -33.73 -9.61 6.37
C ILE A 457 -33.60 -9.50 4.85
N ASP A 458 -34.73 -9.52 4.15
CA ASP A 458 -34.77 -9.23 2.72
C ASP A 458 -34.87 -7.72 2.43
N GLN A 459 -34.79 -7.35 1.15
CA GLN A 459 -34.86 -5.94 0.74
C GLN A 459 -36.20 -5.28 1.06
N LYS A 460 -37.31 -6.03 1.04
CA LYS A 460 -38.65 -5.50 1.32
C LYS A 460 -38.75 -5.16 2.81
N GLN A 461 -38.33 -6.06 3.68
CA GLN A 461 -38.23 -5.84 5.12
C GLN A 461 -37.31 -4.67 5.46
N ALA A 462 -36.16 -4.55 4.77
CA ALA A 462 -35.26 -3.42 4.96
C ALA A 462 -35.91 -2.07 4.60
N ILE A 463 -36.71 -2.02 3.52
CA ILE A 463 -37.49 -0.84 3.14
C ILE A 463 -38.59 -0.54 4.16
N GLU A 464 -39.31 -1.56 4.63
CA GLU A 464 -40.33 -1.41 5.68
C GLU A 464 -39.71 -0.82 6.96
N GLN A 465 -38.54 -1.32 7.38
CA GLN A 465 -37.78 -0.76 8.50
C GLN A 465 -37.33 0.69 8.24
N LEU A 466 -37.00 1.06 7.00
CA LEU A 466 -36.62 2.46 6.68
C LEU A 466 -37.84 3.36 6.82
N ARG A 467 -38.98 2.95 6.27
CA ARG A 467 -40.22 3.73 6.32
C ARG A 467 -40.82 3.83 7.72
N ALA A 468 -40.50 2.89 8.60
CA ALA A 468 -40.82 2.95 10.02
C ALA A 468 -39.86 3.84 10.85
N SER A 469 -38.70 4.24 10.29
CA SER A 469 -37.72 5.05 11.03
C SER A 469 -38.06 6.54 11.03
N PRO A 470 -37.51 7.34 11.97
CA PRO A 470 -37.72 8.78 12.02
C PRO A 470 -37.31 9.53 10.74
N TYR A 471 -36.40 8.95 9.95
CA TYR A 471 -35.86 9.53 8.71
C TYR A 471 -36.44 8.85 7.46
N GLY A 472 -37.47 8.03 7.61
CA GLY A 472 -38.09 7.26 6.52
C GLY A 472 -38.65 8.12 5.39
N ASN A 473 -38.88 9.42 5.61
CA ASN A 473 -39.39 10.36 4.60
C ASN A 473 -38.30 11.19 3.90
N VAL A 474 -37.02 11.02 4.25
CA VAL A 474 -35.90 11.77 3.65
C VAL A 474 -35.68 11.41 2.18
N LEU A 475 -36.04 10.19 1.78
CA LEU A 475 -35.88 9.66 0.43
C LEU A 475 -37.24 9.47 -0.25
N GLU A 476 -37.30 9.77 -1.54
CA GLU A 476 -38.48 9.53 -2.37
C GLU A 476 -38.79 8.03 -2.44
N LYS A 477 -40.08 7.68 -2.52
CA LYS A 477 -40.53 6.27 -2.60
C LYS A 477 -40.25 5.70 -3.99
N GLY A 478 -39.62 4.54 -4.04
CA GLY A 478 -39.20 3.87 -5.26
C GLY A 478 -37.89 4.42 -5.85
N SER A 479 -37.23 5.37 -5.19
CA SER A 479 -35.98 5.94 -5.69
C SER A 479 -34.83 4.92 -5.60
N TRP A 480 -33.78 5.13 -6.39
CA TRP A 480 -32.59 4.28 -6.34
C TRP A 480 -31.84 4.43 -5.01
N GLU A 481 -31.93 5.60 -4.35
CA GLU A 481 -31.40 5.82 -3.02
C GLU A 481 -32.11 4.94 -1.97
N GLU A 482 -33.44 4.82 -2.02
CA GLU A 482 -34.18 3.89 -1.14
C GLU A 482 -33.73 2.44 -1.36
N GLN A 483 -33.61 2.03 -2.63
CA GLN A 483 -33.11 0.69 -2.96
C GLN A 483 -31.68 0.47 -2.47
N LEU A 484 -30.84 1.51 -2.51
CA LEU A 484 -29.50 1.46 -1.96
C LEU A 484 -29.53 1.28 -0.44
N VAL A 485 -30.39 1.99 0.30
CA VAL A 485 -30.57 1.75 1.76
C VAL A 485 -30.95 0.30 2.04
N ALA A 486 -31.83 -0.29 1.22
CA ALA A 486 -32.18 -1.70 1.35
C ALA A 486 -30.94 -2.61 1.21
N SER A 487 -30.05 -2.32 0.25
CA SER A 487 -28.75 -3.00 0.14
C SER A 487 -27.90 -2.78 1.40
N CYS A 488 -27.81 -1.55 1.91
CA CYS A 488 -27.02 -1.20 3.09
C CYS A 488 -27.44 -1.94 4.36
N ARG A 489 -28.73 -2.26 4.49
CA ARG A 489 -29.28 -2.99 5.64
C ARG A 489 -29.22 -4.51 5.49
N THR A 490 -29.01 -5.03 4.28
CA THR A 490 -29.04 -6.47 3.98
C THR A 490 -27.67 -7.06 3.65
N ARG A 491 -26.71 -6.21 3.29
CA ARG A 491 -25.35 -6.58 2.84
C ARG A 491 -24.31 -6.04 3.81
N LEU A 492 -23.07 -6.49 3.64
CA LEU A 492 -21.94 -5.95 4.40
C LEU A 492 -21.91 -4.43 4.24
N SER A 493 -22.08 -3.72 5.34
CA SER A 493 -22.02 -2.26 5.38
C SER A 493 -21.19 -1.81 6.56
N ILE A 494 -20.41 -0.76 6.32
CA ILE A 494 -19.44 -0.24 7.28
C ILE A 494 -19.86 1.16 7.67
N ARG A 495 -20.24 1.31 8.94
CA ARG A 495 -20.72 2.57 9.50
C ARG A 495 -19.58 3.59 9.65
N PRO A 496 -19.82 4.87 9.30
CA PRO A 496 -18.83 5.93 9.50
C PRO A 496 -18.66 6.27 10.97
N HIS A 497 -17.41 6.16 11.43
CA HIS A 497 -16.96 6.68 12.71
C HIS A 497 -15.74 7.53 12.48
N SER A 498 -15.68 8.71 13.08
CA SER A 498 -14.49 9.56 12.98
C SER A 498 -13.27 8.76 13.45
N SER A 499 -12.15 8.87 12.72
CA SER A 499 -10.90 8.10 12.91
C SER A 499 -10.93 6.61 12.53
N ARG A 500 -12.05 6.08 12.04
CA ARG A 500 -12.12 4.73 11.46
C ARG A 500 -11.69 4.76 10.00
N ALA A 501 -10.89 3.78 9.58
CA ALA A 501 -10.54 3.60 8.17
C ALA A 501 -10.88 2.18 7.70
N VAL A 502 -11.10 2.03 6.40
CA VAL A 502 -11.40 0.75 5.74
C VAL A 502 -10.41 0.57 4.61
N LEU A 503 -9.81 -0.61 4.53
CA LEU A 503 -9.00 -1.04 3.40
C LEU A 503 -9.77 -2.10 2.62
N PHE A 504 -9.82 -1.96 1.30
CA PHE A 504 -10.27 -3.05 0.43
C PHE A 504 -9.47 -3.06 -0.87
N TYR A 505 -9.42 -4.22 -1.50
CA TYR A 505 -8.72 -4.41 -2.76
C TYR A 505 -9.68 -4.40 -3.94
N SER A 506 -9.24 -3.78 -5.03
CA SER A 506 -9.92 -3.73 -6.33
C SER A 506 -9.39 -4.79 -7.30
N GLN A 507 -8.31 -5.48 -6.92
CA GLN A 507 -7.64 -6.51 -7.71
C GLN A 507 -7.40 -7.77 -6.87
N TYR A 508 -7.28 -8.90 -7.54
CA TYR A 508 -6.68 -10.12 -7.02
C TYR A 508 -5.14 -10.04 -7.04
N PRO A 509 -4.43 -10.92 -6.31
CA PRO A 509 -2.96 -10.92 -6.27
C PRO A 509 -2.24 -11.13 -7.60
N ASN A 510 -2.93 -11.70 -8.60
CA ASN A 510 -2.44 -11.87 -9.96
C ASN A 510 -2.62 -10.62 -10.84
N GLY A 511 -3.13 -9.51 -10.29
CA GLY A 511 -3.38 -8.26 -11.00
C GLY A 511 -4.72 -8.18 -11.75
N GLU A 512 -5.49 -9.27 -11.83
CA GLU A 512 -6.85 -9.21 -12.39
C GLU A 512 -7.77 -8.39 -11.47
N VAL A 513 -8.74 -7.68 -12.04
CA VAL A 513 -9.72 -6.91 -11.26
C VAL A 513 -10.67 -7.83 -10.49
N ASP A 514 -11.15 -7.40 -9.31
CA ASP A 514 -12.07 -8.17 -8.45
C ASP A 514 -13.52 -7.62 -8.54
N PRO A 515 -14.43 -8.22 -9.34
CA PRO A 515 -15.85 -7.80 -9.45
C PRO A 515 -16.62 -7.78 -8.14
N ALA A 516 -16.19 -8.52 -7.12
CA ALA A 516 -16.85 -8.52 -5.81
C ALA A 516 -16.59 -7.21 -5.04
N SER A 517 -15.52 -6.46 -5.38
CA SER A 517 -15.15 -5.17 -4.77
C SER A 517 -16.10 -4.02 -5.09
N ILE A 518 -17.17 -4.29 -5.85
CA ILE A 518 -18.26 -3.34 -6.06
C ILE A 518 -18.77 -2.84 -4.70
N HIS A 519 -18.82 -1.51 -4.57
CA HIS A 519 -19.19 -0.86 -3.32
C HIS A 519 -19.87 0.49 -3.58
N GLY A 520 -20.60 1.00 -2.60
CA GLY A 520 -21.29 2.29 -2.70
C GLY A 520 -21.33 3.03 -1.37
N ALA A 521 -21.72 4.30 -1.41
CA ALA A 521 -21.99 5.10 -0.22
C ALA A 521 -23.51 5.20 -0.03
N CYS A 522 -24.01 4.59 1.04
CA CYS A 522 -25.40 4.64 1.44
C CYS A 522 -25.86 6.08 1.61
N PRO A 523 -27.15 6.38 1.33
CA PRO A 523 -27.69 7.71 1.58
C PRO A 523 -27.49 8.13 3.03
N VAL A 524 -27.03 9.37 3.23
CA VAL A 524 -27.04 9.99 4.56
C VAL A 524 -28.48 10.38 4.87
N LEU A 525 -29.06 9.79 5.91
CA LEU A 525 -30.43 10.05 6.33
C LEU A 525 -30.51 11.22 7.32
N ASN A 526 -29.44 11.43 8.08
CA ASN A 526 -29.33 12.51 9.06
C ASN A 526 -27.88 12.98 9.20
N LYS A 527 -27.69 14.26 9.56
CA LYS A 527 -26.38 14.94 9.64
C LYS A 527 -25.63 15.01 8.30
N GLN A 528 -24.32 15.13 8.37
CA GLN A 528 -23.41 15.26 7.23
C GLN A 528 -22.25 14.28 7.42
N LYS A 529 -21.86 13.59 6.34
CA LYS A 529 -20.71 12.69 6.32
C LYS A 529 -19.54 13.36 5.61
N TYR A 530 -18.41 13.42 6.29
CA TYR A 530 -17.10 13.61 5.68
C TYR A 530 -16.33 12.30 5.65
N ALA A 531 -15.61 12.09 4.56
CA ALA A 531 -14.66 10.98 4.42
C ALA A 531 -13.50 11.41 3.54
N ALA A 532 -12.43 10.62 3.51
CA ALA A 532 -11.39 10.75 2.50
C ALA A 532 -11.05 9.40 1.90
N ASN A 533 -10.84 9.32 0.59
CA ASN A 533 -10.29 8.14 -0.04
C ASN A 533 -8.87 8.40 -0.55
N LEU A 534 -8.04 7.38 -0.46
CA LEU A 534 -6.83 7.27 -1.25
C LEU A 534 -6.93 6.03 -2.13
N TRP A 535 -6.80 6.24 -3.42
CA TRP A 535 -6.59 5.17 -4.39
C TRP A 535 -5.10 4.98 -4.63
N VAL A 536 -4.65 3.72 -4.50
CA VAL A 536 -3.27 3.32 -4.79
C VAL A 536 -3.26 2.40 -6.00
N TRP A 537 -2.35 2.67 -6.92
CA TRP A 537 -2.15 1.97 -8.17
C TRP A 537 -1.04 0.92 -8.05
N ASN A 538 -1.17 -0.18 -8.80
CA ASN A 538 -0.14 -1.22 -8.86
C ASN A 538 1.09 -0.81 -9.70
N THR A 539 0.97 0.22 -10.54
CA THR A 539 2.03 0.79 -11.38
C THR A 539 1.95 2.33 -11.33
N PRO A 540 2.89 3.08 -11.95
CA PRO A 540 2.68 4.50 -12.18
C PRO A 540 1.37 4.75 -12.94
N ARG A 541 0.54 5.68 -12.44
CA ARG A 541 -0.73 6.06 -13.05
C ARG A 541 -0.50 6.87 -14.33
N THR A 542 -1.55 6.96 -15.15
CA THR A 542 -1.51 7.76 -16.39
C THR A 542 -1.01 9.18 -16.14
N GLY A 543 -0.13 9.66 -17.03
CA GLY A 543 0.50 10.98 -16.93
C GLY A 543 1.84 11.00 -16.18
N TYR A 544 2.31 9.86 -15.69
CA TYR A 544 3.64 9.74 -15.07
C TYR A 544 4.58 8.92 -15.96
N SER A 545 5.87 9.25 -15.88
CA SER A 545 6.93 8.43 -16.49
C SER A 545 6.87 6.99 -15.97
N GLY A 546 7.05 6.02 -16.88
CA GLY A 546 6.92 4.60 -16.60
C GLY A 546 5.47 4.09 -16.52
N SER A 547 4.45 4.93 -16.75
CA SER A 547 3.07 4.45 -16.78
C SER A 547 2.84 3.48 -17.96
N PRO A 548 2.16 2.34 -17.75
CA PRO A 548 1.89 1.40 -18.82
C PRO A 548 1.10 2.03 -19.98
N ILE A 549 1.63 1.93 -21.19
CA ILE A 549 0.95 2.33 -22.42
C ILE A 549 0.69 1.11 -23.30
N LYS A 550 -0.39 1.15 -24.07
CA LYS A 550 -0.72 0.03 -24.95
C LYS A 550 0.33 -0.12 -26.05
N GLU A 551 0.57 -1.36 -26.44
CA GLU A 551 1.56 -1.72 -27.44
C GLU A 551 1.46 -0.89 -28.74
N LYS A 552 0.23 -0.70 -29.25
CA LYS A 552 -0.02 0.09 -30.47
C LYS A 552 0.45 1.54 -30.41
N PHE A 553 0.68 2.08 -29.20
CA PHE A 553 1.18 3.45 -28.99
C PHE A 553 2.68 3.51 -28.67
N ARG A 554 3.34 2.38 -28.39
CA ARG A 554 4.78 2.34 -28.07
C ARG A 554 5.68 2.93 -29.18
N ASN A 555 5.33 2.70 -30.45
CA ASN A 555 6.10 3.22 -31.60
C ASN A 555 6.01 4.75 -31.79
N LYS A 556 5.08 5.44 -31.11
CA LYS A 556 5.05 6.92 -31.11
C LYS A 556 6.07 7.53 -30.15
N GLN A 557 6.62 6.73 -29.23
CA GLN A 557 7.73 7.11 -28.32
C GLN A 557 9.10 6.61 -28.81
N SER A 558 9.17 5.74 -29.83
CA SER A 558 10.38 4.99 -30.18
C SER A 558 11.47 5.76 -30.94
N SER A 559 11.40 7.09 -31.05
CA SER A 559 12.59 7.90 -31.37
C SER A 559 13.48 8.13 -30.14
N GLU A 560 12.93 7.87 -28.95
CA GLU A 560 13.55 7.71 -27.64
C GLU A 560 14.19 6.35 -27.34
N GLU A 561 15.50 6.14 -27.44
CA GLU A 561 16.10 4.96 -26.79
C GLU A 561 15.71 4.95 -25.30
N ALA A 562 15.27 3.78 -24.82
CA ALA A 562 14.74 3.55 -23.50
C ALA A 562 15.74 3.93 -22.38
N ALA A 563 15.74 5.19 -22.00
CA ALA A 563 16.33 5.63 -20.75
C ALA A 563 15.41 5.18 -19.62
N SER A 564 15.92 4.28 -18.78
CA SER A 564 15.35 3.97 -17.47
C SER A 564 15.10 5.27 -16.68
N PRO A 565 14.05 5.33 -15.85
CA PRO A 565 13.71 6.51 -15.07
C PRO A 565 14.85 6.82 -14.08
N SER A 566 15.72 7.78 -14.42
CA SER A 566 16.60 8.38 -13.43
C SER A 566 15.76 9.34 -12.59
N VAL A 567 15.75 9.13 -11.27
CA VAL A 567 15.03 9.96 -10.31
C VAL A 567 15.70 11.35 -10.24
N SER A 568 15.37 12.23 -11.17
CA SER A 568 15.45 13.67 -10.96
C SER A 568 14.12 14.27 -11.34
N PHE A 569 13.32 14.62 -10.33
CA PHE A 569 12.13 15.44 -10.51
C PHE A 569 12.59 16.83 -10.92
N LEU A 570 12.84 17.05 -12.21
CA LEU A 570 13.21 18.36 -12.70
C LEU A 570 11.95 19.23 -12.71
N LYS A 571 11.85 20.06 -11.67
CA LYS A 571 10.90 21.15 -11.61
C LYS A 571 11.14 22.06 -12.82
N ILE A 572 10.20 22.11 -13.76
CA ILE A 572 10.23 23.01 -14.91
C ILE A 572 9.53 24.32 -14.55
N ASN A 573 10.15 25.43 -14.89
CA ASN A 573 9.53 26.75 -14.81
C ASN A 573 8.96 27.10 -16.20
N ALA A 574 7.64 26.98 -16.37
CA ALA A 574 6.98 27.36 -17.62
C ALA A 574 6.42 28.78 -17.53
N GLN A 575 6.62 29.59 -18.56
CA GLN A 575 6.08 30.93 -18.67
C GLN A 575 5.18 31.04 -19.90
N PHE A 576 3.94 31.45 -19.72
CA PHE A 576 2.97 31.64 -20.81
C PHE A 576 2.82 33.12 -21.11
N VAL A 577 2.86 33.48 -22.40
CA VAL A 577 2.81 34.87 -22.87
C VAL A 577 1.82 34.99 -24.01
N ASN A 578 0.91 35.96 -23.95
CA ASN A 578 0.12 36.35 -25.11
C ASN A 578 0.81 37.48 -25.85
N SER A 579 1.23 37.24 -27.08
CA SER A 579 1.96 38.21 -27.89
C SER A 579 1.06 39.28 -28.52
N GLY A 580 -0.27 39.10 -28.45
CA GLY A 580 -1.26 39.99 -29.06
C GLY A 580 -1.31 39.93 -30.58
N LYS A 581 -0.59 39.00 -31.21
CA LYS A 581 -0.55 38.85 -32.68
C LYS A 581 -1.80 38.18 -33.25
N ASP A 582 -2.43 37.31 -32.48
CA ASP A 582 -3.69 36.66 -32.84
C ASP A 582 -4.85 37.32 -32.11
N GLU A 583 -5.65 38.11 -32.83
CA GLU A 583 -6.81 38.81 -32.28
C GLU A 583 -7.87 37.86 -31.71
N SER A 584 -7.93 36.61 -32.19
CA SER A 584 -8.85 35.59 -31.67
C SER A 584 -8.49 35.11 -30.26
N MET A 585 -7.24 35.36 -29.82
CA MET A 585 -6.72 35.04 -28.49
C MET A 585 -6.72 36.27 -27.56
N SER A 586 -7.35 37.38 -27.95
CA SER A 586 -7.33 38.65 -27.18
C SER A 586 -7.83 38.53 -25.74
N ASN A 587 -8.79 37.64 -25.48
CA ASN A 587 -9.33 37.33 -24.16
C ASN A 587 -9.00 35.90 -23.71
N ALA A 588 -7.83 35.39 -24.11
CA ALA A 588 -7.41 34.04 -23.78
C ALA A 588 -7.17 33.86 -22.26
N VAL A 589 -7.36 32.64 -21.81
CA VAL A 589 -7.26 32.24 -20.42
C VAL A 589 -6.49 30.93 -20.35
N LEU A 590 -5.53 30.87 -19.43
CA LEU A 590 -4.71 29.69 -19.20
C LEU A 590 -5.39 28.75 -18.19
N TYR A 591 -5.35 27.45 -18.50
CA TYR A 591 -5.86 26.36 -17.69
C TYR A 591 -4.76 25.30 -17.55
N TYR A 592 -4.65 24.69 -16.37
CA TYR A 592 -3.99 23.39 -16.22
C TYR A 592 -5.04 22.31 -16.48
N GLU A 593 -4.90 21.57 -17.57
CA GLU A 593 -5.95 20.73 -18.15
C GLU A 593 -7.26 21.52 -18.29
N ASP A 594 -8.28 21.20 -17.50
CA ASP A 594 -9.56 21.91 -17.50
C ASP A 594 -9.73 22.86 -16.30
N GLN A 595 -8.67 23.10 -15.54
CA GLN A 595 -8.68 23.90 -14.32
C GLN A 595 -8.14 25.31 -14.57
N PHE A 596 -8.97 26.34 -14.36
CA PHE A 596 -8.58 27.74 -14.57
C PHE A 596 -7.33 28.09 -13.75
N TRP A 597 -6.37 28.72 -14.42
CA TRP A 597 -5.10 29.13 -13.81
C TRP A 597 -4.95 30.64 -13.74
N GLY A 598 -5.28 31.34 -14.82
CA GLY A 598 -5.33 32.80 -14.84
C GLY A 598 -5.56 33.37 -16.23
N ASN A 599 -5.82 34.67 -16.27
CA ASN A 599 -6.05 35.38 -17.52
C ASN A 599 -4.74 35.53 -18.28
N LEU A 600 -4.81 35.32 -19.59
CA LEU A 600 -3.70 35.39 -20.53
C LEU A 600 -4.15 36.17 -21.77
N GLY A 601 -4.87 37.28 -21.57
CA GLY A 601 -5.30 38.18 -22.63
C GLY A 601 -4.12 38.96 -23.23
N SER A 602 -4.36 39.65 -24.33
CA SER A 602 -3.31 40.36 -25.09
C SER A 602 -2.61 41.48 -24.30
N ASN A 603 -3.23 41.97 -23.23
CA ASN A 603 -2.69 43.02 -22.36
C ASN A 603 -2.30 42.51 -20.95
N ASP A 604 -2.42 41.20 -20.69
CA ASP A 604 -2.12 40.61 -19.39
C ASP A 604 -0.62 40.27 -19.25
N PRO A 605 -0.04 40.36 -18.03
CA PRO A 605 1.36 40.05 -17.81
C PRO A 605 1.67 38.55 -18.04
N PRO A 606 2.92 38.21 -18.44
CA PRO A 606 3.37 36.82 -18.54
C PRO A 606 3.11 35.99 -17.29
N MET A 607 2.59 34.77 -17.46
CA MET A 607 2.26 33.87 -16.37
C MET A 607 3.33 32.81 -16.18
N ALA A 608 4.09 32.88 -15.08
CA ALA A 608 5.06 31.86 -14.71
C ALA A 608 4.48 30.81 -13.75
N VAL A 609 4.76 29.53 -14.01
CA VAL A 609 4.26 28.38 -13.24
C VAL A 609 5.35 27.35 -13.03
N ASN A 610 5.31 26.67 -11.89
CA ASN A 610 6.09 25.47 -11.68
C ASN A 610 5.30 24.28 -12.21
N THR A 611 5.91 23.48 -13.06
CA THR A 611 5.28 22.36 -13.77
C THR A 611 6.28 21.20 -13.92
N TYR A 612 5.82 20.06 -14.42
CA TYR A 612 6.64 18.84 -14.58
C TYR A 612 6.34 18.18 -15.93
N GLU A 613 7.15 17.20 -16.33
CA GLU A 613 6.89 16.37 -17.50
C GLU A 613 5.44 15.91 -17.58
N GLY A 614 4.82 16.02 -18.76
CA GLY A 614 3.49 15.52 -19.03
C GLY A 614 2.36 16.39 -18.50
N HIS A 615 2.64 17.48 -17.77
CA HIS A 615 1.62 18.45 -17.41
C HIS A 615 1.00 19.10 -18.65
N ILE A 616 -0.33 19.06 -18.74
CA ILE A 616 -1.08 19.60 -19.86
C ILE A 616 -1.65 20.97 -19.49
N TRP A 617 -1.39 21.98 -20.30
CA TRP A 617 -1.89 23.34 -20.14
C TRP A 617 -2.77 23.70 -21.34
N ASN A 618 -4.04 23.99 -21.09
CA ASN A 618 -4.98 24.41 -22.11
C ASN A 618 -5.16 25.93 -22.09
N ILE A 619 -5.21 26.53 -23.26
CA ILE A 619 -5.49 27.95 -23.44
C ILE A 619 -6.85 28.03 -24.10
N LYS A 620 -7.78 28.70 -23.43
CA LYS A 620 -9.18 28.79 -23.83
C LYS A 620 -9.59 30.22 -24.09
N VAL A 621 -10.51 30.40 -25.02
CA VAL A 621 -11.22 31.66 -25.25
C VAL A 621 -12.70 31.34 -25.11
N GLY A 622 -13.34 31.88 -24.06
CA GLY A 622 -14.63 31.37 -23.61
C GLY A 622 -14.51 29.91 -23.13
N ASP A 623 -15.41 29.05 -23.58
CA ASP A 623 -15.44 27.63 -23.20
C ASP A 623 -14.63 26.71 -24.16
N GLU A 624 -14.08 27.27 -25.24
CA GLU A 624 -13.41 26.51 -26.29
C GLU A 624 -11.89 26.44 -26.06
N VAL A 625 -11.32 25.24 -26.12
CA VAL A 625 -9.86 25.04 -26.07
C VAL A 625 -9.26 25.43 -27.41
N LYS A 626 -8.48 26.51 -27.43
CA LYS A 626 -7.80 27.01 -28.63
C LYS A 626 -6.40 26.45 -28.78
N LYS A 627 -5.71 26.14 -27.68
CA LYS A 627 -4.37 25.53 -27.70
C LYS A 627 -4.16 24.62 -26.51
N THR A 628 -3.45 23.52 -26.72
CA THR A 628 -3.03 22.59 -25.66
C THR A 628 -1.51 22.48 -25.71
N ILE A 629 -0.87 22.62 -24.56
CA ILE A 629 0.58 22.59 -24.39
C ILE A 629 0.87 21.45 -23.42
N VAL A 630 1.68 20.48 -23.84
CA VAL A 630 2.17 19.42 -22.95
C VAL A 630 3.61 19.76 -22.63
N VAL A 631 3.91 19.87 -21.35
CA VAL A 631 5.25 20.23 -20.87
C VAL A 631 6.20 19.04 -21.07
N ASN A 632 7.34 19.30 -21.70
CA ASN A 632 8.35 18.29 -21.99
C ASN A 632 9.71 18.68 -21.39
N GLU A 633 10.30 17.87 -20.52
CA GLU A 633 11.60 18.08 -19.87
C GLU A 633 12.75 18.25 -20.87
N LYS A 634 12.63 17.72 -22.10
CA LYS A 634 13.63 17.90 -23.17
C LYS A 634 13.72 19.33 -23.68
N ASP A 635 12.67 20.12 -23.47
CA ASP A 635 12.64 21.54 -23.85
C ASP A 635 13.34 22.43 -22.81
N GLY A 636 13.96 21.83 -21.78
CA GLY A 636 14.76 22.50 -20.75
C GLY A 636 13.98 22.88 -19.49
N GLU A 637 14.71 23.22 -18.42
CA GLU A 637 14.14 23.54 -17.09
C GLU A 637 13.39 24.88 -17.04
N SER A 638 13.52 25.72 -18.07
CA SER A 638 12.80 26.99 -18.22
C SER A 638 12.23 27.10 -19.62
N GLN A 639 10.91 27.11 -19.73
CA GLN A 639 10.19 27.03 -20.99
C GLN A 639 9.29 28.25 -21.15
N VAL A 640 9.24 28.83 -22.35
CA VAL A 640 8.38 29.99 -22.65
C VAL A 640 7.43 29.63 -23.78
N PHE A 641 6.14 29.66 -23.49
CA PHE A 641 5.08 29.37 -24.44
C PHE A 641 4.37 30.67 -24.84
N SER A 642 4.66 31.15 -26.05
CA SER A 642 3.94 32.28 -26.63
C SER A 642 2.69 31.81 -27.38
N ILE A 643 1.60 32.54 -27.19
CA ILE A 643 0.40 32.47 -28.02
C ILE A 643 0.19 33.76 -28.81
#